data_AF-A0A937G5D7-F1
#
_entry.id   AF-A0A937G5D7-F1
#
_cell.length_a   1.000
_cell.length_b   1.000
_cell.length_c   1.000
_cell.angle_alpha   90.00
_cell.angle_beta   90.00
_cell.angle_gamma   90.00
#
_symmetry.space_group_name_H-M   'P 1'
#
loop_
_entity.id
_entity.type
_entity.pdbx_description
1 polymer ?
#
loop_
_entity_poly.entity_id
_entity_poly.type
_entity_poly.pdbx_seq_one_letter_code
_entity_poly.pdbx_strand_id
1 'polypeptide(L)'
;MIKKITILIAFVALIFSINPINSQSFNDFSNVNFSQVSDSELDLLLRRASAQGFTQFDLLKIARAQGLTQSEIEKLDKRFKSAETVAYVAENASTPLEETRLRKRWQEEMEVYRELKSDIYGYEVFRGNTFLSFQSNLNLPTPKDYVLGPGDKLFIDIYGQSENYYQAEVSPDGDLILENFGPINVSGLTVENSKKRLISRLKKVYTGINENKTFVNISVGIPRAVRVNIVGEVNLPGTYNFSAFNTVYNAIYVAGGITENATLREIKLFRNNKLVDVVDIYKFLNEGDQSSNVRLENNDLIVVGPYTNRVSISDGVKTPGKFEIKNGETVSDLIKYAGGFSENSYSKSIRITRIFDEKYKIVDVYSDQFDFFELKSGDKIEIDKIIEKYENRLIVKGSVYKPGVYSLSKNMTVKDLIEKAEGLQPDTFMNRGFVTRTNEDFSTTNISFNVLNQINGSAKQIFLEKDDILNIISINDLKDDNYIEISGEINKPGVYPFSKNLNLEDIILLAGGVRKNATLKSIEISRVNSSENSLSSSEVFYVDIDNLNSESNFELKPFDNIIIRKDPNIEYLKFARIEGEVNYPGKYAISSKKERISDLLKRAGGPNEYAYYEGATIIRKTEFAEESSQIQNEINDLTRLREKLSFDASVLTESEKLLISRIDNDLEKLKLENNTNQDFSSFVKKERINEIVKRNAMSEDIPLAKSESIG
;
A
#
# COMPACT_ATOMS: atom_id res chain seq x y z
N MET A 1 42.09 73.58 -9.94
CA MET A 1 42.46 72.44 -10.81
C MET A 1 42.65 71.18 -9.96
N ILE A 2 41.75 70.21 -10.20
CA ILE A 2 41.95 68.75 -10.11
C ILE A 2 42.58 68.20 -8.82
N LYS A 3 41.76 68.10 -7.74
CA LYS A 3 41.84 67.01 -6.73
C LYS A 3 40.67 66.99 -5.72
N LYS A 4 39.44 67.31 -6.15
CA LYS A 4 38.23 67.27 -5.29
C LYS A 4 36.96 66.70 -5.97
N ILE A 5 37.09 65.91 -7.05
CA ILE A 5 35.94 65.34 -7.79
C ILE A 5 36.11 63.82 -7.99
N THR A 6 36.54 63.10 -6.96
CA THR A 6 36.59 61.63 -7.01
C THR A 6 36.12 60.94 -5.73
N ILE A 7 35.81 61.69 -4.66
CA ILE A 7 35.29 61.13 -3.40
C ILE A 7 33.77 61.35 -3.24
N LEU A 8 33.14 62.15 -4.11
CA LEU A 8 31.67 62.35 -4.08
C LEU A 8 30.90 61.34 -4.96
N ILE A 9 31.59 60.61 -5.85
CA ILE A 9 30.95 59.59 -6.72
C ILE A 9 30.96 58.20 -6.05
N ALA A 10 31.80 57.96 -5.05
CA ALA A 10 31.80 56.73 -4.26
C ALA A 10 30.75 56.70 -3.13
N PHE A 11 30.17 57.84 -2.75
CA PHE A 11 29.17 57.91 -1.66
C PHE A 11 27.72 57.96 -2.16
N VAL A 12 27.50 58.13 -3.47
CA VAL A 12 26.16 58.10 -4.09
C VAL A 12 25.87 56.73 -4.75
N ALA A 13 26.88 55.87 -4.91
CA ALA A 13 26.71 54.49 -5.39
C ALA A 13 26.40 53.47 -4.27
N LEU A 14 26.21 53.91 -3.01
CA LEU A 14 25.95 53.03 -1.86
C LEU A 14 24.55 53.21 -1.23
N ILE A 15 23.56 53.67 -2.02
CA ILE A 15 22.15 53.83 -1.59
C ILE A 15 21.16 53.02 -2.45
N PHE A 16 21.62 52.10 -3.30
CA PHE A 16 20.74 51.15 -3.99
C PHE A 16 21.21 49.71 -3.86
N SER A 17 21.02 49.15 -2.67
CA SER A 17 20.87 47.71 -2.45
C SER A 17 20.03 47.47 -1.20
N ILE A 18 18.83 48.05 -1.20
CA ILE A 18 17.75 47.56 -0.35
C ILE A 18 17.22 46.32 -1.05
N ASN A 19 17.64 45.13 -0.61
CA ASN A 19 16.88 43.92 -0.93
C ASN A 19 15.46 44.13 -0.40
N PRO A 20 14.40 44.03 -1.22
CA PRO A 20 13.06 43.99 -0.68
C PRO A 20 12.97 42.72 0.17
N ILE A 21 12.89 42.90 1.49
CA ILE A 21 12.31 41.87 2.35
C ILE A 21 10.85 41.81 1.92
N ASN A 22 10.55 40.90 0.98
CA ASN A 22 9.18 40.55 0.64
C ASN A 22 8.56 39.94 1.89
N SER A 23 7.90 40.76 2.71
CA SER A 23 6.95 40.29 3.69
C SER A 23 5.89 39.50 2.95
N GLN A 24 5.95 38.18 3.00
CA GLN A 24 4.93 37.32 2.41
C GLN A 24 3.58 37.62 3.07
N SER A 25 2.58 37.91 2.25
CA SER A 25 1.19 38.02 2.71
C SER A 25 0.65 36.63 2.94
N PHE A 26 0.41 36.27 4.20
CA PHE A 26 -0.13 34.96 4.62
C PHE A 26 -1.67 34.91 4.54
N ASN A 27 -2.28 35.67 3.63
CA ASN A 27 -3.73 35.61 3.43
C ASN A 27 -4.17 34.29 2.76
N ASP A 28 -3.23 33.57 2.14
CA ASP A 28 -3.46 32.28 1.51
C ASP A 28 -2.25 31.37 1.78
N PHE A 29 -2.46 30.30 2.57
CA PHE A 29 -1.40 29.37 2.96
C PHE A 29 -0.87 28.55 1.78
N SER A 30 -1.59 28.49 0.66
CA SER A 30 -1.13 27.82 -0.55
C SER A 30 0.06 28.53 -1.22
N ASN A 31 0.26 29.83 -0.93
CA ASN A 31 1.37 30.63 -1.45
C ASN A 31 2.57 30.70 -0.51
N VAL A 32 2.51 30.04 0.64
CA VAL A 32 3.62 29.97 1.59
C VAL A 32 4.67 29.03 1.05
N ASN A 33 5.90 29.49 0.92
CA ASN A 33 7.02 28.63 0.57
C ASN A 33 7.60 27.98 1.83
N PHE A 34 7.08 26.81 2.22
CA PHE A 34 7.50 26.09 3.44
C PHE A 34 8.98 25.69 3.46
N SER A 35 9.66 25.67 2.31
CA SER A 35 11.10 25.40 2.23
C SER A 35 11.98 26.56 2.72
N GLN A 36 11.44 27.79 2.73
CA GLN A 36 12.18 29.04 3.00
C GLN A 36 11.70 29.82 4.23
N VAL A 37 10.67 29.36 4.94
CA VAL A 37 10.16 30.04 6.14
C VAL A 37 11.22 30.02 7.24
N SER A 38 11.55 31.18 7.83
CA SER A 38 12.45 31.31 8.98
C SER A 38 11.78 30.89 10.30
N ASP A 39 12.54 30.57 11.35
CA ASP A 39 11.96 30.14 12.64
C ASP A 39 11.10 31.22 13.31
N SER A 40 11.43 32.51 13.12
CA SER A 40 10.62 33.64 13.59
C SER A 40 9.32 33.84 12.80
N GLU A 41 9.32 33.51 11.50
CA GLU A 41 8.12 33.55 10.67
C GLU A 41 7.24 32.31 10.91
N LEU A 42 7.84 31.19 11.32
CA LEU A 42 7.15 29.95 11.63
C LEU A 42 6.17 30.11 12.80
N ASP A 43 6.57 30.82 13.86
CA ASP A 43 5.70 31.14 15.01
C ASP A 43 4.51 32.02 14.58
N LEU A 44 4.77 33.08 13.81
CA LEU A 44 3.71 33.95 13.30
C LEU A 44 2.76 33.22 12.34
N LEU A 45 3.29 32.31 11.52
CA LEU A 45 2.54 31.45 10.63
C LEU A 45 1.65 30.49 11.44
N LEU A 46 2.19 29.83 12.46
CA LEU A 46 1.43 28.89 13.29
C LEU A 46 0.32 29.58 14.07
N ARG A 47 0.56 30.78 14.63
CA ARG A 47 -0.47 31.56 15.33
C ARG A 47 -1.58 32.04 14.42
N ARG A 48 -1.26 32.41 13.17
CA ARG A 48 -2.26 32.80 12.18
C ARG A 48 -3.03 31.60 11.64
N ALA A 49 -2.33 30.51 11.37
CA ALA A 49 -2.92 29.24 10.97
C ALA A 49 -3.92 28.77 12.04
N SER A 50 -3.53 28.78 13.32
CA SER A 50 -4.40 28.41 14.42
C SER A 50 -5.58 29.37 14.61
N ALA A 51 -5.37 30.69 14.48
CA ALA A 51 -6.44 31.68 14.47
C ALA A 51 -7.42 31.52 13.29
N GLN A 52 -6.96 30.93 12.18
CA GLN A 52 -7.77 30.60 11.00
C GLN A 52 -8.26 29.14 11.02
N GLY A 53 -8.02 28.38 12.09
CA GLY A 53 -8.50 27.01 12.28
C GLY A 53 -7.70 25.92 11.59
N PHE A 54 -6.51 26.23 11.04
CA PHE A 54 -5.59 25.26 10.47
C PHE A 54 -4.74 24.60 11.55
N THR A 55 -4.59 23.29 11.47
CA THR A 55 -3.69 22.52 12.32
C THR A 55 -2.29 22.42 11.70
N GLN A 56 -1.30 22.06 12.52
CA GLN A 56 0.05 21.71 12.03
C GLN A 56 0.01 20.67 10.90
N PHE A 57 -0.89 19.68 11.03
CA PHE A 57 -1.07 18.64 10.04
C PHE A 57 -1.58 19.17 8.70
N ASP A 58 -2.46 20.18 8.72
CA ASP A 58 -2.96 20.82 7.50
C ASP A 58 -1.83 21.57 6.79
N LEU A 59 -0.96 22.25 7.54
CA LEU A 59 0.21 22.93 6.98
C LEU A 59 1.21 21.94 6.36
N LEU A 60 1.45 20.78 7.00
CA LEU A 60 2.29 19.72 6.45
C LEU A 60 1.69 19.09 5.18
N LYS A 61 0.35 19.00 5.10
CA LYS A 61 -0.34 18.57 3.88
C LYS A 61 -0.19 19.57 2.74
N ILE A 62 -0.33 20.87 3.02
CA ILE A 62 -0.12 21.92 2.02
C ILE A 62 1.33 21.88 1.53
N ALA A 63 2.30 21.73 2.44
CA ALA A 63 3.71 21.59 2.09
C ALA A 63 3.97 20.33 1.22
N ARG A 64 3.31 19.20 1.53
CA ARG A 64 3.37 17.99 0.69
C ARG A 64 2.79 18.22 -0.70
N ALA A 65 1.66 18.91 -0.79
CA ALA A 65 1.02 19.25 -2.06
C ALA A 65 1.87 20.22 -2.92
N GLN A 66 2.73 21.00 -2.28
CA GLN A 66 3.72 21.87 -2.94
C GLN A 66 5.01 21.13 -3.38
N GLY A 67 5.09 19.81 -3.18
CA GLY A 67 6.18 18.98 -3.70
C GLY A 67 7.36 18.75 -2.75
N LEU A 68 7.22 19.03 -1.44
CA LEU A 68 8.24 18.68 -0.45
C LEU A 68 8.41 17.15 -0.35
N THR A 69 9.66 16.70 -0.27
CA THR A 69 10.00 15.29 -0.05
C THR A 69 9.67 14.85 1.37
N GLN A 70 9.54 13.54 1.59
CA GLN A 70 9.22 12.99 2.91
C GLN A 70 10.22 13.42 4.01
N SER A 71 11.52 13.48 3.67
CA SER A 71 12.55 13.96 4.60
C SER A 71 12.42 15.45 4.94
N GLU A 72 12.00 16.28 3.99
CA GLU A 72 11.79 17.72 4.21
C GLU A 72 10.53 17.98 5.05
N ILE A 73 9.49 17.18 4.86
CA ILE A 73 8.27 17.22 5.68
C ILE A 73 8.61 16.85 7.13
N GLU A 74 9.42 15.82 7.37
CA GLU A 74 9.85 15.44 8.72
C GLU A 74 10.69 16.54 9.39
N LYS A 75 11.53 17.23 8.62
CA LYS A 75 12.30 18.37 9.12
C LYS A 75 11.39 19.56 9.45
N LEU A 76 10.40 19.85 8.61
CA LEU A 76 9.40 20.89 8.83
C LEU A 76 8.51 20.58 10.05
N ASP A 77 8.09 19.32 10.21
CA ASP A 77 7.31 18.85 11.37
C ASP A 77 8.09 19.05 12.69
N LYS A 78 9.39 18.73 12.70
CA LYS A 78 10.26 19.02 13.86
C LYS A 78 10.35 20.52 14.16
N ARG A 79 10.41 21.36 13.12
CA ARG A 79 10.46 22.82 13.28
C ARG A 79 9.14 23.36 13.83
N PHE A 80 7.99 22.88 13.34
CA PHE A 80 6.68 23.25 13.87
C PHE A 80 6.55 22.90 15.36
N LYS A 81 6.94 21.68 15.75
CA LYS A 81 6.96 21.26 17.17
C LYS A 81 7.82 22.17 18.05
N SER A 82 8.96 22.65 17.52
CA SER A 82 9.86 23.55 18.24
C SER A 82 9.35 24.99 18.36
N ALA A 83 8.67 25.52 17.34
CA ALA A 83 8.07 26.85 17.38
C ALA A 83 6.81 26.87 18.24
N GLU A 84 6.01 25.81 18.19
CA GLU A 84 4.84 25.62 19.04
C GLU A 84 5.23 25.58 20.53
N THR A 85 6.39 25.01 20.88
CA THR A 85 6.90 25.06 22.27
C THR A 85 7.22 26.47 22.75
N VAL A 86 7.66 27.37 21.86
CA VAL A 86 7.95 28.78 22.20
C VAL A 86 6.66 29.60 22.33
N ALA A 87 5.67 29.38 21.45
CA ALA A 87 4.32 29.95 21.58
C ALA A 87 3.64 29.46 22.88
N TYR A 88 3.80 28.19 23.21
CA TYR A 88 3.27 27.53 24.41
C TYR A 88 3.87 28.11 25.70
N VAL A 89 5.16 28.42 25.75
CA VAL A 89 5.79 29.09 26.91
C VAL A 89 5.26 30.52 27.10
N ALA A 90 4.94 31.23 26.02
CA ALA A 90 4.35 32.57 26.09
C ALA A 90 2.85 32.56 26.48
N GLU A 91 2.11 31.52 26.12
CA GLU A 91 0.67 31.37 26.39
C GLU A 91 0.37 30.75 27.76
N ASN A 92 1.25 29.88 28.28
CA ASN A 92 1.15 29.30 29.62
C ASN A 92 1.43 30.30 30.75
N ALA A 93 1.95 31.49 30.44
CA ALA A 93 2.11 32.55 31.43
C ALA A 93 0.78 33.22 31.81
N SER A 94 -0.30 32.99 31.05
CA SER A 94 -1.56 33.74 31.17
C SER A 94 -2.84 32.91 31.37
N THR A 95 -2.78 31.57 31.48
CA THR A 95 -3.98 30.72 31.69
C THR A 95 -3.87 29.74 32.87
N PRO A 96 -4.96 29.45 33.62
CA PRO A 96 -4.93 28.54 34.76
C PRO A 96 -4.68 27.07 34.38
N LEU A 97 -3.85 26.38 35.17
CA LEU A 97 -3.34 25.02 34.91
C LEU A 97 -4.41 23.90 34.76
N GLU A 98 -5.63 24.11 35.25
CA GLU A 98 -6.71 23.11 35.25
C GLU A 98 -7.42 22.99 33.88
N GLU A 99 -7.65 24.09 33.17
CA GLU A 99 -8.28 24.06 31.83
C GLU A 99 -7.38 23.36 30.80
N THR A 100 -6.06 23.45 30.98
CA THR A 100 -5.06 22.88 30.06
C THR A 100 -5.02 21.35 30.11
N ARG A 101 -5.23 20.72 31.28
CA ARG A 101 -5.18 19.24 31.40
C ARG A 101 -6.43 18.57 30.86
N LEU A 102 -7.61 19.16 31.07
CA LEU A 102 -8.87 18.65 30.52
C LEU A 102 -8.93 18.80 29.00
N ARG A 103 -8.45 19.93 28.46
CA ARG A 103 -8.34 20.16 27.02
C ARG A 103 -7.34 19.20 26.34
N LYS A 104 -6.17 18.94 26.96
CA LYS A 104 -5.20 17.96 26.45
C LYS A 104 -5.78 16.55 26.35
N ARG A 105 -6.44 16.10 27.42
CA ARG A 105 -7.07 14.77 27.44
C ARG A 105 -8.17 14.66 26.37
N TRP A 106 -8.96 15.71 26.15
CA TRP A 106 -9.94 15.77 25.07
C TRP A 106 -9.29 15.69 23.68
N GLN A 107 -8.18 16.42 23.44
CA GLN A 107 -7.46 16.37 22.16
C GLN A 107 -6.82 14.99 21.91
N GLU A 108 -6.19 14.40 22.92
CA GLU A 108 -5.60 13.06 22.87
C GLU A 108 -6.67 11.97 22.64
N GLU A 109 -7.80 12.01 23.35
CA GLU A 109 -8.94 11.10 23.14
C GLU A 109 -9.54 11.26 21.72
N MET A 110 -9.66 12.49 21.22
CA MET A 110 -10.13 12.73 19.85
C MET A 110 -9.19 12.23 18.75
N GLU A 111 -7.89 12.16 18.99
CA GLU A 111 -6.94 11.54 18.04
C GLU A 111 -7.12 10.02 17.98
N VAL A 112 -7.31 9.37 19.13
CA VAL A 112 -7.53 7.92 19.21
C VAL A 112 -8.84 7.49 18.53
N TYR A 113 -9.93 8.25 18.66
CA TYR A 113 -11.20 7.93 18.00
C TYR A 113 -11.18 8.05 16.47
N ARG A 114 -10.18 8.74 15.91
CA ARG A 114 -10.05 8.94 14.45
C ARG A 114 -9.39 7.77 13.72
N GLU A 115 -8.76 6.80 14.39
CA GLU A 115 -8.07 5.69 13.72
C GLU A 115 -8.85 4.37 13.65
N LEU A 116 -9.98 4.27 14.36
CA LEU A 116 -10.78 3.05 14.45
C LEU A 116 -11.69 2.87 13.21
N LYS A 117 -11.34 1.91 12.35
CA LYS A 117 -12.23 1.37 11.31
C LYS A 117 -13.27 0.43 11.93
N SER A 118 -14.52 0.52 11.48
CA SER A 118 -15.60 -0.35 11.93
C SER A 118 -16.38 -0.90 10.75
N ASP A 119 -16.84 -2.15 10.84
CA ASP A 119 -17.68 -2.79 9.83
C ASP A 119 -19.14 -2.30 9.90
N ILE A 120 -19.47 -1.37 10.80
CA ILE A 120 -20.83 -0.86 10.97
C ILE A 120 -21.11 0.20 9.90
N TYR A 121 -22.16 -0.05 9.11
CA TYR A 121 -22.58 0.88 8.07
C TYR A 121 -22.95 2.24 8.65
N GLY A 122 -22.41 3.32 8.07
CA GLY A 122 -22.66 4.70 8.49
C GLY A 122 -21.90 5.17 9.73
N TYR A 123 -21.09 4.32 10.37
CA TYR A 123 -20.33 4.65 11.57
C TYR A 123 -19.31 5.78 11.37
N GLU A 124 -18.64 5.81 10.22
CA GLU A 124 -17.56 6.76 9.93
C GLU A 124 -18.07 8.17 9.56
N VAL A 125 -19.36 8.33 9.27
CA VAL A 125 -19.96 9.57 8.71
C VAL A 125 -19.76 10.78 9.61
N PHE A 126 -19.82 10.59 10.93
CA PHE A 126 -19.68 11.64 11.92
C PHE A 126 -18.33 11.63 12.63
N ARG A 127 -17.38 10.82 12.14
CA ARG A 127 -15.99 10.81 12.62
C ARG A 127 -15.17 11.77 11.78
N GLY A 128 -14.38 12.62 12.42
CA GLY A 128 -13.67 13.77 11.84
C GLY A 128 -12.53 13.46 10.85
N ASN A 129 -12.68 12.41 10.04
CA ASN A 129 -11.69 11.91 9.07
C ASN A 129 -12.05 12.28 7.63
N THR A 130 -13.33 12.54 7.36
CA THR A 130 -13.85 12.87 6.04
C THR A 130 -14.07 14.37 5.92
N PHE A 131 -13.86 14.92 4.72
CA PHE A 131 -14.00 16.32 4.25
C PHE A 131 -15.26 17.11 4.70
N LEU A 132 -16.17 16.52 5.47
CA LEU A 132 -17.25 17.19 6.16
C LEU A 132 -16.71 17.85 7.42
N SER A 133 -16.18 19.06 7.28
CA SER A 133 -16.18 19.96 8.42
C SER A 133 -17.65 20.33 8.68
N PHE A 134 -18.32 19.58 9.55
CA PHE A 134 -19.55 20.07 10.20
C PHE A 134 -19.21 21.20 11.18
N GLN A 135 -18.28 22.08 10.80
CA GLN A 135 -18.03 23.36 11.44
C GLN A 135 -19.38 24.06 11.58
N SER A 136 -19.56 24.72 12.72
CA SER A 136 -20.61 25.70 12.89
C SER A 136 -20.51 26.67 11.72
N ASN A 137 -21.39 26.54 10.72
CA ASN A 137 -21.40 27.41 9.57
C ASN A 137 -21.82 28.81 10.05
N LEU A 138 -20.84 29.62 10.43
CA LEU A 138 -21.03 31.00 10.89
C LEU A 138 -21.55 31.90 9.74
N ASN A 139 -21.44 31.44 8.49
CA ASN A 139 -21.78 32.20 7.28
C ASN A 139 -22.94 31.60 6.48
N LEU A 140 -23.94 30.99 7.13
CA LEU A 140 -25.19 30.62 6.44
C LEU A 140 -26.03 31.88 6.17
N PRO A 141 -26.61 32.03 4.95
CA PRO A 141 -27.61 33.07 4.74
C PRO A 141 -28.74 32.87 5.73
N THR A 142 -29.19 33.97 6.35
CA THR A 142 -30.21 33.93 7.38
C THR A 142 -31.47 33.21 6.87
N PRO A 143 -31.85 32.07 7.45
CA PRO A 143 -33.05 31.33 7.06
C PRO A 143 -34.29 32.17 7.33
N LYS A 144 -35.23 32.24 6.38
CA LYS A 144 -36.45 33.05 6.52
C LYS A 144 -37.37 32.54 7.64
N ASP A 145 -37.31 31.24 7.88
CA ASP A 145 -38.06 30.48 8.89
C ASP A 145 -37.37 30.46 10.26
N TYR A 146 -36.15 30.98 10.38
CA TYR A 146 -35.46 31.06 11.68
C TYR A 146 -36.26 31.92 12.66
N VAL A 147 -36.51 31.38 13.86
CA VAL A 147 -37.27 32.04 14.92
C VAL A 147 -36.32 32.85 15.80
N LEU A 148 -36.51 34.17 15.79
CA LEU A 148 -35.73 35.10 16.60
C LEU A 148 -36.04 34.94 18.09
N GLY A 149 -35.03 35.20 18.91
CA GLY A 149 -35.11 35.09 20.34
C GLY A 149 -33.96 35.85 21.02
N PRO A 150 -33.98 35.89 22.37
CA PRO A 150 -33.01 36.67 23.13
C PRO A 150 -31.56 36.32 22.79
N GLY A 151 -30.71 37.35 22.65
CA GLY A 151 -29.30 37.23 22.31
C GLY A 151 -28.99 37.14 20.81
N ASP A 152 -30.00 37.06 19.94
CA ASP A 152 -29.78 37.19 18.49
C ASP A 152 -29.35 38.61 18.14
N LYS A 153 -28.30 38.77 17.33
CA LYS A 153 -27.88 40.07 16.80
C LYS A 153 -28.31 40.22 15.36
N LEU A 154 -29.12 41.25 15.11
CA LEU A 154 -29.61 41.58 13.78
C LEU A 154 -28.83 42.73 13.18
N PHE A 155 -28.55 42.61 11.89
CA PHE A 155 -28.13 43.71 11.04
C PHE A 155 -29.33 44.17 10.23
N ILE A 156 -29.67 45.45 10.39
CA ILE A 156 -30.79 46.10 9.69
C ILE A 156 -30.17 47.18 8.81
N ASP A 157 -30.22 46.94 7.51
CA ASP A 157 -29.67 47.83 6.50
C ASP A 157 -30.81 48.54 5.76
N ILE A 158 -30.80 49.87 5.81
CA ILE A 158 -31.74 50.75 5.14
C ILE A 158 -30.96 51.47 4.04
N TYR A 159 -31.42 51.34 2.79
CA TYR A 159 -30.71 51.87 1.64
C TYR A 159 -31.66 52.49 0.60
N GLY A 160 -31.13 53.31 -0.32
CA GLY A 160 -31.89 54.03 -1.34
C GLY A 160 -31.93 55.53 -1.07
N GLN A 161 -33.10 56.17 -1.09
CA GLN A 161 -33.24 57.61 -0.81
C GLN A 161 -32.85 57.99 0.63
N SER A 162 -32.90 57.03 1.55
CA SER A 162 -32.44 57.19 2.92
C SER A 162 -31.54 56.03 3.26
N GLU A 163 -30.44 56.32 3.94
CA GLU A 163 -29.43 55.33 4.29
C GLU A 163 -29.26 55.32 5.80
N ASN A 164 -29.36 54.13 6.40
CA ASN A 164 -29.00 53.94 7.80
C ASN A 164 -28.69 52.46 8.07
N TYR A 165 -27.84 52.21 9.05
CA TYR A 165 -27.45 50.87 9.45
C TYR A 165 -27.61 50.71 10.95
N TYR A 166 -28.40 49.71 11.37
CA TYR A 166 -28.55 49.36 12.78
C TYR A 166 -27.99 47.97 13.05
N GLN A 167 -27.21 47.87 14.11
CA GLN A 167 -26.85 46.61 14.75
C GLN A 167 -27.56 46.55 16.10
N ALA A 168 -28.53 45.65 16.23
CA ALA A 168 -29.35 45.53 17.43
C ALA A 168 -29.38 44.09 17.93
N GLU A 169 -29.20 43.92 19.23
CA GLU A 169 -29.34 42.65 19.93
C GLU A 169 -30.76 42.52 20.48
N VAL A 170 -31.37 41.35 20.31
CA VAL A 170 -32.68 41.04 20.90
C VAL A 170 -32.51 40.93 22.41
N SER A 171 -33.19 41.80 23.16
CA SER A 171 -33.14 41.84 24.61
C SER A 171 -33.70 40.55 25.24
N PRO A 172 -33.42 40.29 26.54
CA PRO A 172 -34.07 39.20 27.30
C PRO A 172 -35.60 39.25 27.28
N ASP A 173 -36.18 40.45 27.22
CA ASP A 173 -37.63 40.67 27.10
C ASP A 173 -38.15 40.40 25.68
N GLY A 174 -37.26 40.21 24.71
CA GLY A 174 -37.58 39.85 23.33
C GLY A 174 -37.73 41.03 22.37
N ASP A 175 -37.22 42.20 22.76
CA ASP A 175 -37.36 43.44 22.01
C ASP A 175 -36.06 43.85 21.31
N LEU A 176 -36.17 44.46 20.13
CA LEU A 176 -35.10 45.23 19.51
C LEU A 176 -35.27 46.70 19.87
N ILE A 177 -34.21 47.31 20.37
CA ILE A 177 -34.18 48.74 20.68
C ILE A 177 -33.42 49.42 19.56
N LEU A 178 -34.15 50.13 18.70
CA LEU A 178 -33.56 50.94 17.63
C LEU A 178 -33.66 52.42 18.00
N GLU A 179 -32.60 53.17 17.73
CA GLU A 179 -32.60 54.62 17.91
C GLU A 179 -33.77 55.26 17.15
N ASN A 180 -34.54 56.12 17.82
CA ASN A 180 -35.73 56.80 17.27
C ASN A 180 -36.99 55.93 17.03
N PHE A 181 -36.98 54.63 17.32
CA PHE A 181 -38.16 53.76 17.13
C PHE A 181 -38.70 53.10 18.41
N GLY A 182 -37.94 53.16 19.51
CA GLY A 182 -38.30 52.50 20.77
C GLY A 182 -38.24 50.97 20.68
N PRO A 183 -38.75 50.24 21.70
CA PRO A 183 -38.73 48.79 21.72
C PRO A 183 -39.68 48.18 20.67
N ILE A 184 -39.17 47.24 19.89
CA ILE A 184 -39.90 46.48 18.88
C ILE A 184 -39.80 45.00 19.19
N ASN A 185 -40.90 44.40 19.62
CA ASN A 185 -40.95 42.97 19.93
C ASN A 185 -40.76 42.08 18.70
N VAL A 186 -39.75 41.23 18.73
CA VAL A 186 -39.41 40.28 17.64
C VAL A 186 -39.23 38.84 18.12
N SER A 187 -39.15 38.59 19.43
CA SER A 187 -39.00 37.24 19.96
C SER A 187 -40.18 36.34 19.59
N GLY A 188 -39.88 35.08 19.23
CA GLY A 188 -40.86 34.09 18.80
C GLY A 188 -41.38 34.30 17.37
N LEU A 189 -40.95 35.35 16.66
CA LEU A 189 -41.26 35.56 15.26
C LEU A 189 -40.17 34.98 14.36
N THR A 190 -40.57 34.47 13.20
CA THR A 190 -39.62 34.15 12.13
C THR A 190 -38.94 35.42 11.62
N VAL A 191 -37.76 35.30 11.01
CA VAL A 191 -37.07 36.43 10.36
C VAL A 191 -37.99 37.13 9.35
N GLU A 192 -38.78 36.37 8.59
CA GLU A 192 -39.74 36.95 7.64
C GLU A 192 -40.84 37.78 8.34
N ASN A 193 -41.42 37.26 9.42
CA ASN A 193 -42.47 37.96 10.17
C ASN A 193 -41.92 39.16 10.94
N SER A 194 -40.70 39.04 11.45
CA SER A 194 -39.95 40.14 12.08
C SER A 194 -39.66 41.25 11.09
N LYS A 195 -39.29 40.92 9.84
CA LYS A 195 -39.12 41.89 8.76
C LYS A 195 -40.40 42.67 8.48
N LYS A 196 -41.54 42.00 8.37
CA LYS A 196 -42.84 42.66 8.18
C LYS A 196 -43.16 43.63 9.32
N ARG A 197 -42.92 43.21 10.57
CA ARG A 197 -43.14 44.04 11.76
C ARG A 197 -42.20 45.24 11.82
N LEU A 198 -40.91 45.04 11.55
CA LEU A 198 -39.90 46.10 11.52
C LEU A 198 -40.22 47.13 10.43
N ILE A 199 -40.53 46.69 9.20
CA ILE A 199 -40.94 47.58 8.11
C ILE A 199 -42.15 48.43 8.51
N SER A 200 -43.16 47.84 9.16
CA SER A 200 -44.34 48.58 9.63
C SER A 200 -44.00 49.70 10.63
N ARG A 201 -43.00 49.48 11.50
CA ARG A 201 -42.52 50.50 12.45
C ARG A 201 -41.64 51.55 11.76
N LEU A 202 -40.72 51.13 10.90
CA LEU A 202 -39.79 52.01 10.18
C LEU A 202 -40.52 52.98 9.24
N LYS A 203 -41.63 52.55 8.63
CA LYS A 203 -42.51 53.38 7.78
C LYS A 203 -43.01 54.66 8.44
N LYS A 204 -43.04 54.74 9.77
CA LYS A 204 -43.47 55.94 10.50
C LYS A 204 -42.48 57.10 10.40
N VAL A 205 -41.21 56.80 10.14
CA VAL A 205 -40.12 57.79 10.07
C VAL A 205 -39.54 57.85 8.65
N TYR A 206 -39.31 56.70 8.03
CA TYR A 206 -38.80 56.60 6.66
C TYR A 206 -39.96 56.55 5.66
N THR A 207 -40.46 57.71 5.24
CA THR A 207 -41.59 57.82 4.29
C THR A 207 -41.30 57.21 2.92
N GLY A 208 -40.03 57.24 2.48
CA GLY A 208 -39.56 56.64 1.22
C GLY A 208 -39.77 55.12 1.10
N ILE A 209 -40.03 54.42 2.21
CA ILE A 209 -40.41 52.99 2.21
C ILE A 209 -41.80 52.79 1.58
N ASN A 210 -42.75 53.72 1.76
CA ASN A 210 -44.07 53.63 1.13
C ASN A 210 -44.02 53.99 -0.36
N GLU A 211 -43.05 54.81 -0.77
CA GLU A 211 -42.87 55.25 -2.16
C GLU A 211 -41.96 54.30 -2.97
N ASN A 212 -41.52 53.18 -2.39
CA ASN A 212 -40.53 52.26 -2.98
C ASN A 212 -39.21 52.93 -3.41
N LYS A 213 -38.80 54.00 -2.70
CA LYS A 213 -37.53 54.69 -2.90
C LYS A 213 -36.49 54.33 -1.82
N THR A 214 -36.94 53.76 -0.71
CA THR A 214 -36.11 53.28 0.40
C THR A 214 -36.43 51.82 0.67
N PHE A 215 -35.40 50.99 0.83
CA PHE A 215 -35.52 49.55 1.00
C PHE A 215 -34.91 49.14 2.34
N VAL A 216 -35.42 48.04 2.91
CA VAL A 216 -34.95 47.50 4.20
C VAL A 216 -34.56 46.04 4.04
N ASN A 217 -33.31 45.75 4.37
CA ASN A 217 -32.79 44.40 4.50
C ASN A 217 -32.53 44.06 5.97
N ILE A 218 -32.84 42.83 6.35
CA ILE A 218 -32.64 42.33 7.72
C ILE A 218 -31.96 40.98 7.61
N SER A 219 -30.83 40.82 8.30
CA SER A 219 -30.12 39.56 8.45
C SER A 219 -29.80 39.31 9.92
N VAL A 220 -29.75 38.04 10.30
CA VAL A 220 -29.18 37.62 11.59
C VAL A 220 -27.68 37.57 11.39
N GLY A 221 -26.98 38.52 12.01
CA GLY A 221 -25.54 38.64 11.95
C GLY A 221 -24.84 37.62 12.83
N ILE A 222 -25.30 37.49 14.08
CA ILE A 222 -24.79 36.53 15.04
C ILE A 222 -25.99 35.84 15.68
N PRO A 223 -26.24 34.55 15.38
CA PRO A 223 -27.30 33.79 16.04
C PRO A 223 -26.95 33.56 17.51
N ARG A 224 -27.98 33.46 18.35
CA ARG A 224 -27.83 33.18 19.78
C ARG A 224 -27.16 31.82 20.01
N ALA A 225 -26.41 31.74 21.11
CA ALA A 225 -25.89 30.47 21.59
C ALA A 225 -27.01 29.66 22.27
N VAL A 226 -27.12 28.39 21.92
CA VAL A 226 -28.04 27.42 22.53
C VAL A 226 -27.24 26.36 23.28
N ARG A 227 -27.71 26.01 24.48
CA ARG A 227 -27.13 24.93 25.27
C ARG A 227 -27.87 23.64 25.00
N VAL A 228 -27.15 22.59 24.59
CA VAL A 228 -27.72 21.29 24.23
C VAL A 228 -27.01 20.20 25.02
N ASN A 229 -27.77 19.21 25.51
CA ASN A 229 -27.23 18.06 26.22
C ASN A 229 -27.24 16.84 25.29
N ILE A 230 -26.12 16.14 25.21
CA ILE A 230 -25.97 14.92 24.41
C ILE A 230 -25.61 13.78 25.35
N VAL A 231 -26.40 12.72 25.36
CA VAL A 231 -26.23 11.57 26.26
C VAL A 231 -26.43 10.24 25.54
N GLY A 232 -25.92 9.16 26.14
CA GLY A 232 -26.03 7.80 25.65
C GLY A 232 -24.81 7.36 24.85
N GLU A 233 -25.03 6.57 23.80
CA GLU A 233 -24.00 5.88 22.99
C GLU A 233 -23.29 6.83 22.00
N VAL A 234 -22.65 7.87 22.52
CA VAL A 234 -21.77 8.77 21.79
C VAL A 234 -20.36 8.71 22.35
N ASN A 235 -19.34 9.07 21.55
CA ASN A 235 -17.95 8.99 22.01
C ASN A 235 -17.67 10.02 23.12
N LEU A 236 -18.27 11.21 23.05
CA LEU A 236 -18.11 12.28 24.03
C LEU A 236 -19.50 12.80 24.47
N PRO A 237 -20.11 12.19 25.50
CA PRO A 237 -21.36 12.71 26.07
C PRO A 237 -21.10 13.97 26.91
N GLY A 238 -22.04 14.91 26.91
CA GLY A 238 -21.91 16.14 27.68
C GLY A 238 -22.82 17.27 27.24
N THR A 239 -22.62 18.43 27.86
CA THR A 239 -23.32 19.67 27.53
C THR A 239 -22.46 20.51 26.60
N TYR A 240 -23.04 20.92 25.48
CA TYR A 240 -22.36 21.69 24.45
C TYR A 240 -23.10 23.00 24.17
N ASN A 241 -22.33 24.03 23.82
CA ASN A 241 -22.86 25.30 23.33
C ASN A 241 -22.78 25.31 21.81
N PHE A 242 -23.91 25.49 21.15
CA PHE A 242 -24.03 25.57 19.70
C PHE A 242 -24.56 26.94 19.28
N SER A 243 -24.32 27.31 18.02
CA SER A 243 -25.13 28.32 17.35
C SER A 243 -26.54 27.78 17.14
N ALA A 244 -27.57 28.64 17.25
CA ALA A 244 -28.96 28.28 16.93
C ALA A 244 -29.19 27.87 15.45
N PHE A 245 -28.18 27.99 14.59
CA PHE A 245 -28.22 27.43 13.23
C PHE A 245 -27.75 25.98 13.13
N ASN A 246 -27.11 25.44 14.17
CA ASN A 246 -26.65 24.06 14.17
C ASN A 246 -27.82 23.09 14.31
N THR A 247 -27.57 21.88 13.81
CA THR A 247 -28.56 20.80 13.73
C THR A 247 -28.10 19.58 14.52
N VAL A 248 -28.97 18.58 14.65
CA VAL A 248 -28.65 17.30 15.32
C VAL A 248 -27.40 16.65 14.70
N TYR A 249 -27.19 16.73 13.39
CA TYR A 249 -25.98 16.19 12.73
C TYR A 249 -24.70 16.89 13.19
N ASN A 250 -24.74 18.22 13.35
CA ASN A 250 -23.60 18.96 13.92
C ASN A 250 -23.33 18.54 15.37
N ALA A 251 -24.38 18.28 16.15
CA ALA A 251 -24.24 17.84 17.54
C ALA A 251 -23.57 16.47 17.65
N ILE A 252 -24.01 15.49 16.87
CA ILE A 252 -23.40 14.15 16.85
C ILE A 252 -21.93 14.22 16.41
N TYR A 253 -21.62 15.05 15.42
CA TYR A 253 -20.24 15.28 14.99
C TYR A 253 -19.37 15.85 16.10
N VAL A 254 -19.83 16.89 16.80
CA VAL A 254 -19.09 17.52 17.91
C VAL A 254 -18.95 16.59 19.12
N ALA A 255 -19.89 15.66 19.30
CA ALA A 255 -19.79 14.56 20.27
C ALA A 255 -18.76 13.48 19.86
N GLY A 256 -17.98 13.69 18.80
CA GLY A 256 -16.98 12.75 18.30
C GLY A 256 -17.59 11.58 17.53
N GLY A 257 -18.85 11.70 17.09
CA GLY A 257 -19.62 10.61 16.50
C GLY A 257 -20.20 9.65 17.55
N ILE A 258 -20.71 8.53 17.05
CA ILE A 258 -21.35 7.49 17.87
C ILE A 258 -20.38 6.39 18.31
N THR A 259 -20.77 5.59 19.31
CA THR A 259 -20.08 4.33 19.65
C THR A 259 -20.54 3.20 18.72
N GLU A 260 -19.84 2.05 18.71
CA GLU A 260 -20.26 0.88 17.89
C GLU A 260 -21.59 0.26 18.34
N ASN A 261 -21.96 0.51 19.60
CA ASN A 261 -23.19 0.01 20.19
C ASN A 261 -24.38 0.94 19.93
N ALA A 262 -24.16 2.12 19.38
CA ALA A 262 -25.21 3.10 19.16
C ALA A 262 -26.18 2.71 18.04
N THR A 263 -27.41 3.24 18.13
CA THR A 263 -28.33 3.30 17.00
C THR A 263 -27.99 4.46 16.06
N LEU A 264 -28.08 4.21 14.76
CA LEU A 264 -28.05 5.25 13.72
C LEU A 264 -29.45 5.60 13.23
N ARG A 265 -30.48 4.87 13.68
CA ARG A 265 -31.83 4.91 13.10
C ARG A 265 -32.90 5.45 14.04
N GLU A 266 -32.61 5.50 15.33
CA GLU A 266 -33.52 5.96 16.38
C GLU A 266 -32.87 6.95 17.36
N ILE A 267 -32.25 8.00 16.83
CA ILE A 267 -31.67 9.06 17.67
C ILE A 267 -32.78 10.03 18.08
N LYS A 268 -32.98 10.21 19.39
CA LYS A 268 -34.15 10.94 19.90
C LYS A 268 -33.78 12.37 20.29
N LEU A 269 -34.53 13.34 19.76
CA LEU A 269 -34.43 14.73 20.16
C LEU A 269 -35.59 15.08 21.10
N PHE A 270 -35.28 15.46 22.34
CA PHE A 270 -36.25 15.96 23.30
C PHE A 270 -36.09 17.47 23.49
N ARG A 271 -37.23 18.17 23.57
CA ARG A 271 -37.31 19.60 23.90
C ARG A 271 -38.39 19.80 24.94
N ASN A 272 -38.07 20.47 26.05
CA ASN A 272 -39.00 20.66 27.17
C ASN A 272 -39.66 19.33 27.63
N ASN A 273 -38.86 18.25 27.72
CA ASN A 273 -39.30 16.89 28.05
C ASN A 273 -40.32 16.25 27.10
N LYS A 274 -40.48 16.77 25.88
CA LYS A 274 -41.31 16.16 24.82
C LYS A 274 -40.42 15.68 23.68
N LEU A 275 -40.72 14.51 23.13
CA LEU A 275 -40.07 14.01 21.93
C LEU A 275 -40.46 14.92 20.76
N VAL A 276 -39.47 15.60 20.17
CA VAL A 276 -39.65 16.47 19.01
C VAL A 276 -39.54 15.67 17.72
N ASP A 277 -38.49 14.85 17.62
CA ASP A 277 -38.21 14.07 16.42
C ASP A 277 -37.38 12.82 16.73
N VAL A 278 -37.42 11.86 15.81
CA VAL A 278 -36.60 10.65 15.78
C VAL A 278 -35.77 10.68 14.49
N VAL A 279 -34.46 10.86 14.66
CA VAL A 279 -33.52 11.06 13.58
C VAL A 279 -33.01 9.71 13.07
N ASP A 280 -33.22 9.46 11.77
CA ASP A 280 -32.76 8.28 11.05
C ASP A 280 -31.69 8.63 10.02
N ILE A 281 -30.44 8.34 10.35
CA ILE A 281 -29.27 8.66 9.52
C ILE A 281 -29.28 7.84 8.21
N TYR A 282 -29.92 6.67 8.17
CA TYR A 282 -29.95 5.85 6.96
C TYR A 282 -30.64 6.54 5.79
N LYS A 283 -31.67 7.36 6.05
CA LYS A 283 -32.34 8.15 5.02
C LYS A 283 -31.40 9.19 4.40
N PHE A 284 -30.59 9.84 5.24
CA PHE A 284 -29.58 10.78 4.79
C PHE A 284 -28.51 10.10 3.93
N LEU A 285 -28.01 8.92 4.35
CA LEU A 285 -26.94 8.22 3.65
C LEU A 285 -27.36 7.61 2.32
N ASN A 286 -28.58 7.06 2.25
CA ASN A 286 -29.04 6.32 1.08
C ASN A 286 -29.84 7.18 0.10
N GLU A 287 -30.56 8.19 0.59
CA GLU A 287 -31.53 8.96 -0.21
C GLU A 287 -31.19 10.45 -0.26
N GLY A 288 -30.19 10.90 0.52
CA GLY A 288 -29.86 12.33 0.64
C GLY A 288 -30.94 13.14 1.36
N ASP A 289 -31.87 12.49 2.06
CA ASP A 289 -32.96 13.15 2.76
C ASP A 289 -32.47 13.83 4.06
N GLN A 290 -32.71 15.15 4.17
CA GLN A 290 -32.36 15.97 5.32
C GLN A 290 -33.57 16.32 6.20
N SER A 291 -34.75 15.73 5.96
CA SER A 291 -35.98 16.03 6.71
C SER A 291 -35.84 15.87 8.23
N SER A 292 -35.05 14.88 8.67
CA SER A 292 -34.74 14.63 10.08
C SER A 292 -33.59 15.48 10.65
N ASN A 293 -33.00 16.38 9.86
CA ASN A 293 -31.89 17.22 10.32
C ASN A 293 -32.39 18.49 11.04
N VAL A 294 -33.01 18.29 12.20
CA VAL A 294 -33.69 19.35 12.97
C VAL A 294 -32.69 20.34 13.56
N ARG A 295 -33.05 21.63 13.54
CA ARG A 295 -32.30 22.71 14.21
C ARG A 295 -32.41 22.61 15.73
N LEU A 296 -31.29 22.85 16.39
CA LEU A 296 -31.20 22.79 17.84
C LEU A 296 -31.73 24.06 18.49
N GLU A 297 -32.41 23.89 19.61
CA GLU A 297 -32.85 24.96 20.48
C GLU A 297 -32.25 24.83 21.88
N ASN A 298 -32.42 25.88 22.68
CA ASN A 298 -31.90 25.91 24.03
C ASN A 298 -32.58 24.85 24.91
N ASN A 299 -31.78 24.12 25.67
CA ASN A 299 -32.18 23.00 26.51
C ASN A 299 -32.68 21.75 25.76
N ASP A 300 -32.33 21.61 24.47
CA ASP A 300 -32.53 20.34 23.78
C ASP A 300 -31.70 19.22 24.43
N LEU A 301 -32.27 18.03 24.46
CA LEU A 301 -31.63 16.79 24.93
C LEU A 301 -31.63 15.78 23.79
N ILE A 302 -30.44 15.44 23.30
CA ILE A 302 -30.21 14.41 22.31
C ILE A 302 -29.85 13.12 23.04
N VAL A 303 -30.64 12.07 22.83
CA VAL A 303 -30.43 10.76 23.43
C VAL A 303 -30.12 9.76 22.32
N VAL A 304 -28.90 9.22 22.35
CA VAL A 304 -28.48 8.14 21.45
C VAL A 304 -28.54 6.83 22.22
N GLY A 305 -29.51 5.98 21.87
CA GLY A 305 -29.65 4.65 22.48
C GLY A 305 -28.71 3.61 21.86
N PRO A 306 -28.68 2.39 22.42
CA PRO A 306 -28.06 1.26 21.74
C PRO A 306 -28.84 0.85 20.48
N TYR A 307 -28.19 0.17 19.54
CA TYR A 307 -28.85 -0.40 18.36
C TYR A 307 -29.91 -1.43 18.78
N THR A 308 -30.95 -1.58 17.95
CA THR A 308 -32.05 -2.51 18.22
C THR A 308 -31.87 -3.85 17.50
N ASN A 309 -31.93 -3.85 16.17
CA ASN A 309 -31.69 -5.04 15.36
C ASN A 309 -30.51 -4.82 14.43
N ARG A 310 -29.56 -5.75 14.44
CA ARG A 310 -28.39 -5.70 13.56
C ARG A 310 -28.25 -7.00 12.80
N VAL A 311 -28.04 -6.89 11.50
CA VAL A 311 -27.73 -8.01 10.60
C VAL A 311 -26.35 -7.79 10.01
N SER A 312 -25.71 -8.86 9.57
CA SER A 312 -24.43 -8.78 8.85
C SER A 312 -24.56 -9.35 7.47
N ILE A 313 -24.07 -8.63 6.46
CA ILE A 313 -23.94 -9.11 5.09
C ILE A 313 -22.46 -9.10 4.74
N SER A 314 -21.94 -10.27 4.40
CA SER A 314 -20.54 -10.44 3.99
C SER A 314 -20.41 -10.26 2.47
N ASP A 315 -19.35 -10.81 1.88
CA ASP A 315 -19.03 -10.79 0.45
C ASP A 315 -20.24 -10.87 -0.49
N GLY A 316 -20.06 -10.31 -1.68
CA GLY A 316 -21.06 -10.36 -2.74
C GLY A 316 -21.99 -9.15 -2.79
N VAL A 317 -21.73 -8.12 -1.99
CA VAL A 317 -22.30 -6.77 -2.12
C VAL A 317 -21.19 -5.73 -2.26
N LYS A 318 -21.53 -4.51 -2.69
CA LYS A 318 -20.55 -3.44 -2.87
C LYS A 318 -20.01 -2.90 -1.54
N THR A 319 -20.86 -2.83 -0.52
CA THR A 319 -20.51 -2.36 0.81
C THR A 319 -20.83 -3.45 1.84
N PRO A 320 -19.91 -4.40 2.09
CA PRO A 320 -20.11 -5.42 3.13
C PRO A 320 -20.04 -4.79 4.52
N GLY A 321 -20.72 -5.40 5.49
CA GLY A 321 -20.71 -4.90 6.86
C GLY A 321 -21.92 -5.30 7.70
N LYS A 322 -22.09 -4.59 8.82
CA LYS A 322 -23.20 -4.73 9.76
C LYS A 322 -24.17 -3.58 9.59
N PHE A 323 -25.45 -3.91 9.45
CA PHE A 323 -26.52 -2.96 9.16
C PHE A 323 -27.58 -3.02 10.25
N GLU A 324 -28.07 -1.85 10.67
CA GLU A 324 -29.23 -1.75 11.56
C GLU A 324 -30.54 -1.80 10.76
N ILE A 325 -31.43 -2.70 11.15
CA ILE A 325 -32.66 -3.03 10.42
C ILE A 325 -33.88 -2.70 11.27
N LYS A 326 -34.85 -1.98 10.71
CA LYS A 326 -36.14 -1.72 11.37
C LYS A 326 -37.05 -2.94 11.25
N ASN A 327 -37.99 -3.05 12.18
CA ASN A 327 -39.00 -4.12 12.10
C ASN A 327 -39.79 -4.00 10.79
N GLY A 328 -39.86 -5.08 10.02
CA GLY A 328 -40.54 -5.15 8.72
C GLY A 328 -39.66 -4.84 7.50
N GLU A 329 -38.40 -4.46 7.69
CA GLU A 329 -37.45 -4.32 6.58
C GLU A 329 -36.98 -5.68 6.05
N THR A 330 -36.69 -5.70 4.76
CA THR A 330 -36.54 -6.93 3.98
C THR A 330 -35.10 -7.13 3.51
N VAL A 331 -34.86 -8.29 2.89
CA VAL A 331 -33.60 -8.57 2.17
C VAL A 331 -33.32 -7.51 1.09
N SER A 332 -34.36 -7.07 0.37
CA SER A 332 -34.25 -6.03 -0.66
C SER A 332 -33.71 -4.71 -0.08
N ASP A 333 -34.20 -4.31 1.09
CA ASP A 333 -33.74 -3.09 1.79
C ASP A 333 -32.28 -3.20 2.22
N LEU A 334 -31.87 -4.35 2.77
CA LEU A 334 -30.48 -4.61 3.14
C LEU A 334 -29.55 -4.54 1.93
N ILE A 335 -29.94 -5.16 0.80
CA ILE A 335 -29.16 -5.11 -0.44
C ILE A 335 -29.05 -3.67 -0.95
N LYS A 336 -30.13 -2.86 -0.85
CA LYS A 336 -30.11 -1.44 -1.19
C LYS A 336 -29.10 -0.68 -0.31
N TYR A 337 -29.12 -0.88 1.01
CA TYR A 337 -28.15 -0.24 1.93
C TYR A 337 -26.71 -0.65 1.65
N ALA A 338 -26.49 -1.90 1.25
CA ALA A 338 -25.18 -2.42 0.88
C ALA A 338 -24.72 -2.01 -0.55
N GLY A 339 -25.48 -1.15 -1.25
CA GLY A 339 -25.14 -0.64 -2.58
C GLY A 339 -25.44 -1.59 -3.75
N GLY A 340 -26.18 -2.68 -3.50
CA GLY A 340 -26.48 -3.74 -4.46
C GLY A 340 -25.46 -4.88 -4.45
N PHE A 341 -25.72 -5.89 -5.29
CA PHE A 341 -24.80 -7.00 -5.53
C PHE A 341 -23.49 -6.53 -6.20
N SER A 342 -22.39 -7.21 -5.89
CA SER A 342 -21.14 -7.11 -6.65
C SER A 342 -21.23 -7.87 -7.98
N GLU A 343 -20.34 -7.58 -8.93
CA GLU A 343 -20.38 -8.12 -10.30
C GLU A 343 -20.21 -9.65 -10.35
N ASN A 344 -19.49 -10.22 -9.39
CA ASN A 344 -19.19 -11.65 -9.33
C ASN A 344 -20.15 -12.41 -8.40
N SER A 345 -21.24 -11.78 -7.96
CA SER A 345 -22.20 -12.36 -7.02
C SER A 345 -23.28 -13.19 -7.69
N TYR A 346 -23.61 -14.32 -7.10
CA TYR A 346 -24.77 -15.11 -7.47
C TYR A 346 -26.05 -14.48 -6.91
N SER A 347 -26.70 -13.63 -7.70
CA SER A 347 -27.87 -12.84 -7.27
C SER A 347 -29.20 -13.60 -7.22
N LYS A 348 -29.24 -14.88 -7.63
CA LYS A 348 -30.48 -15.67 -7.68
C LYS A 348 -30.94 -16.20 -6.32
N SER A 349 -30.01 -16.37 -5.39
CA SER A 349 -30.32 -16.80 -4.03
C SER A 349 -29.26 -16.32 -3.07
N ILE A 350 -29.66 -16.12 -1.83
CA ILE A 350 -28.75 -15.83 -0.72
C ILE A 350 -28.96 -16.84 0.40
N ARG A 351 -27.92 -17.07 1.18
CA ARG A 351 -27.99 -17.93 2.36
C ARG A 351 -28.06 -17.07 3.61
N ILE A 352 -29.06 -17.30 4.44
CA ILE A 352 -29.22 -16.62 5.72
C ILE A 352 -29.01 -17.63 6.85
N THR A 353 -28.05 -17.35 7.72
CA THR A 353 -27.88 -18.05 8.99
C THR A 353 -28.60 -17.26 10.08
N ARG A 354 -29.66 -17.84 10.63
CA ARG A 354 -30.54 -17.23 11.62
C ARG A 354 -30.51 -18.03 12.92
N ILE A 355 -30.57 -17.36 14.07
CA ILE A 355 -30.77 -18.03 15.35
C ILE A 355 -32.27 -18.22 15.58
N PHE A 356 -32.70 -19.45 15.83
CA PHE A 356 -34.08 -19.82 16.12
C PHE A 356 -34.08 -20.95 17.16
N ASP A 357 -34.81 -20.75 18.27
CA ASP A 357 -34.88 -21.72 19.37
C ASP A 357 -33.49 -22.16 19.87
N GLU A 358 -32.64 -21.17 20.17
CA GLU A 358 -31.24 -21.33 20.62
C GLU A 358 -30.32 -22.12 19.68
N LYS A 359 -30.77 -22.37 18.43
CA LYS A 359 -30.02 -23.11 17.40
C LYS A 359 -29.84 -22.27 16.15
N TYR A 360 -28.77 -22.56 15.40
CA TYR A 360 -28.60 -22.00 14.06
C TYR A 360 -29.52 -22.73 13.07
N LYS A 361 -30.23 -21.94 12.26
CA LYS A 361 -31.03 -22.37 11.12
C LYS A 361 -30.50 -21.71 9.86
N ILE A 362 -30.24 -22.51 8.84
CA ILE A 362 -29.92 -22.03 7.50
C ILE A 362 -31.22 -21.86 6.73
N VAL A 363 -31.38 -20.70 6.08
CA VAL A 363 -32.53 -20.37 5.24
C VAL A 363 -32.00 -19.89 3.90
N ASP A 364 -32.31 -20.63 2.85
CA ASP A 364 -32.07 -20.18 1.48
C ASP A 364 -33.23 -19.29 1.05
N VAL A 365 -32.91 -18.08 0.61
CA VAL A 365 -33.89 -17.09 0.12
C VAL A 365 -33.60 -16.84 -1.35
N TYR A 366 -34.62 -17.03 -2.18
CA TYR A 366 -34.50 -16.83 -3.63
C TYR A 366 -34.87 -15.40 -4.03
N SER A 367 -34.42 -14.96 -5.20
CA SER A 367 -34.57 -13.56 -5.65
C SER A 367 -36.01 -13.07 -5.72
N ASP A 368 -36.96 -13.95 -6.00
CA ASP A 368 -38.40 -13.67 -5.99
C ASP A 368 -38.97 -13.42 -4.59
N GLN A 369 -38.22 -13.76 -3.54
CA GLN A 369 -38.60 -13.59 -2.14
C GLN A 369 -37.98 -12.36 -1.48
N PHE A 370 -37.03 -11.68 -2.12
CA PHE A 370 -36.25 -10.61 -1.50
C PHE A 370 -37.10 -9.43 -1.01
N ASP A 371 -38.18 -9.10 -1.72
CA ASP A 371 -39.02 -7.94 -1.43
C ASP A 371 -40.00 -8.13 -0.27
N PHE A 372 -40.15 -9.35 0.25
CA PHE A 372 -41.06 -9.65 1.36
C PHE A 372 -40.44 -10.54 2.44
N PHE A 373 -39.22 -11.03 2.25
CA PHE A 373 -38.52 -11.77 3.29
C PHE A 373 -38.00 -10.81 4.37
N GLU A 374 -38.69 -10.78 5.50
CA GLU A 374 -38.30 -9.97 6.65
C GLU A 374 -37.04 -10.49 7.35
N LEU A 375 -36.12 -9.56 7.59
CA LEU A 375 -34.88 -9.81 8.33
C LEU A 375 -35.12 -9.78 9.84
N LYS A 376 -34.31 -10.53 10.58
CA LYS A 376 -34.34 -10.59 12.05
C LYS A 376 -32.97 -10.23 12.62
N SER A 377 -32.97 -9.68 13.83
CA SER A 377 -31.73 -9.38 14.54
C SER A 377 -30.84 -10.62 14.66
N GLY A 378 -29.55 -10.46 14.37
CA GLY A 378 -28.56 -11.52 14.39
C GLY A 378 -28.48 -12.35 13.10
N ASP A 379 -29.30 -12.07 12.09
CA ASP A 379 -29.17 -12.72 10.78
C ASP A 379 -27.81 -12.44 10.17
N LYS A 380 -27.18 -13.50 9.65
CA LYS A 380 -25.95 -13.42 8.86
C LYS A 380 -26.25 -13.84 7.44
N ILE A 381 -26.01 -12.94 6.50
CA ILE A 381 -26.28 -13.13 5.08
C ILE A 381 -24.96 -13.37 4.36
N GLU A 382 -24.91 -14.46 3.62
CA GLU A 382 -23.80 -14.85 2.77
C GLU A 382 -24.31 -14.97 1.33
N ILE A 383 -23.55 -14.40 0.38
CA ILE A 383 -23.88 -14.44 -1.04
C ILE A 383 -22.77 -15.20 -1.74
N ASP A 384 -23.15 -16.31 -2.39
CA ASP A 384 -22.21 -17.12 -3.15
C ASP A 384 -21.68 -16.36 -4.37
N LYS A 385 -20.47 -16.71 -4.82
CA LYS A 385 -19.92 -16.20 -6.07
C LYS A 385 -20.52 -16.95 -7.25
N ILE A 386 -20.60 -16.29 -8.41
CA ILE A 386 -20.95 -16.95 -9.67
C ILE A 386 -19.91 -18.05 -9.94
N ILE A 387 -20.39 -19.25 -10.26
CA ILE A 387 -19.52 -20.36 -10.66
C ILE A 387 -18.86 -19.99 -11.99
N GLU A 388 -17.56 -20.22 -12.13
CA GLU A 388 -16.77 -19.99 -13.37
C GLU A 388 -17.10 -21.00 -14.48
N LYS A 389 -18.39 -21.16 -14.79
CA LYS A 389 -18.90 -21.99 -15.88
C LYS A 389 -19.07 -21.13 -17.11
N TYR A 390 -18.09 -21.21 -18.00
CA TYR A 390 -18.14 -20.51 -19.28
C TYR A 390 -19.11 -21.19 -20.24
N GLU A 391 -19.89 -20.40 -20.98
CA GLU A 391 -20.86 -20.93 -21.93
C GLU A 391 -20.21 -21.38 -23.24
N ASN A 392 -19.19 -20.65 -23.71
CA ASN A 392 -18.64 -20.76 -25.04
C ASN A 392 -17.11 -20.61 -25.05
N ARG A 393 -16.40 -21.23 -24.10
CA ARG A 393 -14.94 -21.09 -23.99
C ARG A 393 -14.19 -22.06 -24.91
N LEU A 394 -13.11 -21.59 -25.52
CA LEU A 394 -12.09 -22.36 -26.22
C LEU A 394 -10.71 -21.95 -25.71
N ILE A 395 -9.74 -22.85 -25.72
CA ILE A 395 -8.38 -22.56 -25.27
C ILE A 395 -7.40 -22.91 -26.37
N VAL A 396 -6.48 -21.99 -26.70
CA VAL A 396 -5.39 -22.23 -27.64
C VAL A 396 -4.06 -22.18 -26.90
N LYS A 397 -3.24 -23.22 -27.08
CA LYS A 397 -1.92 -23.38 -26.47
C LYS A 397 -0.85 -23.70 -27.52
N GLY A 398 0.38 -23.31 -27.19
CA GLY A 398 1.60 -23.66 -27.93
C GLY A 398 1.95 -22.67 -29.05
N SER A 399 2.52 -23.16 -30.15
CA SER A 399 3.15 -22.40 -31.25
C SER A 399 2.12 -21.67 -32.14
N VAL A 400 1.43 -20.69 -31.56
CA VAL A 400 0.56 -19.72 -32.23
C VAL A 400 0.97 -18.31 -31.83
N TYR A 401 0.69 -17.29 -32.64
CA TYR A 401 1.10 -15.92 -32.30
C TYR A 401 0.38 -15.38 -31.05
N LYS A 402 -0.87 -15.80 -30.83
CA LYS A 402 -1.66 -15.38 -29.67
C LYS A 402 -2.30 -16.59 -28.97
N PRO A 403 -1.59 -17.27 -28.08
CA PRO A 403 -2.20 -18.29 -27.23
C PRO A 403 -3.13 -17.64 -26.20
N GLY A 404 -4.19 -18.33 -25.80
CA GLY A 404 -5.13 -17.79 -24.82
C GLY A 404 -6.55 -18.35 -24.92
N VAL A 405 -7.49 -17.63 -24.33
CA VAL A 405 -8.90 -18.00 -24.25
C VAL A 405 -9.71 -17.28 -25.34
N TYR A 406 -10.54 -18.04 -26.04
CA TYR A 406 -11.34 -17.57 -27.16
C TYR A 406 -12.81 -17.94 -26.99
N SER A 407 -13.70 -17.17 -27.62
CA SER A 407 -15.13 -17.47 -27.68
C SER A 407 -15.46 -18.41 -28.84
N LEU A 408 -16.14 -19.52 -28.55
CA LEU A 408 -16.77 -20.42 -29.51
C LEU A 408 -17.91 -19.71 -30.23
N SER A 409 -17.89 -19.77 -31.56
CA SER A 409 -18.97 -19.33 -32.43
C SER A 409 -19.64 -20.54 -33.09
N LYS A 410 -20.87 -20.40 -33.60
CA LYS A 410 -21.57 -21.50 -34.27
C LYS A 410 -20.77 -22.00 -35.48
N ASN A 411 -20.56 -23.31 -35.57
CA ASN A 411 -19.79 -23.98 -36.62
C ASN A 411 -18.32 -23.55 -36.73
N MET A 412 -17.73 -23.06 -35.64
CA MET A 412 -16.32 -22.65 -35.62
C MET A 412 -15.39 -23.87 -35.77
N THR A 413 -14.37 -23.75 -36.61
CA THR A 413 -13.39 -24.79 -36.89
C THR A 413 -12.03 -24.52 -36.25
N VAL A 414 -11.17 -25.53 -36.22
CA VAL A 414 -9.76 -25.38 -35.81
C VAL A 414 -9.05 -24.30 -36.62
N LYS A 415 -9.29 -24.23 -37.93
CA LYS A 415 -8.71 -23.20 -38.81
C LYS A 415 -9.11 -21.80 -38.35
N ASP A 416 -10.41 -21.58 -38.13
CA ASP A 416 -10.93 -20.29 -37.67
C ASP A 416 -10.33 -19.88 -36.31
N LEU A 417 -10.11 -20.86 -35.43
CA LEU A 417 -9.47 -20.61 -34.13
C LEU A 417 -7.99 -20.22 -34.27
N ILE A 418 -7.25 -20.88 -35.17
CA ILE A 418 -5.86 -20.52 -35.48
C ILE A 418 -5.78 -19.12 -36.10
N GLU A 419 -6.70 -18.77 -37.00
CA GLU A 419 -6.78 -17.43 -37.58
C GLU A 419 -7.09 -16.36 -36.52
N LYS A 420 -8.03 -16.63 -35.59
CA LYS A 420 -8.27 -15.75 -34.43
C LYS A 420 -7.07 -15.66 -33.48
N ALA A 421 -6.19 -16.65 -33.49
CA ALA A 421 -4.92 -16.66 -32.76
C ALA A 421 -3.77 -15.96 -33.52
N GLU A 422 -4.10 -15.15 -34.55
CA GLU A 422 -3.15 -14.45 -35.43
C GLU A 422 -2.24 -15.40 -36.24
N GLY A 423 -2.63 -16.66 -36.38
CA GLY A 423 -1.90 -17.67 -37.13
C GLY A 423 -0.85 -18.44 -36.34
N LEU A 424 -0.06 -19.24 -37.06
CA LEU A 424 0.99 -20.10 -36.52
C LEU A 424 2.34 -19.41 -36.48
N GLN A 425 3.18 -19.74 -35.50
CA GLN A 425 4.56 -19.27 -35.47
C GLN A 425 5.45 -20.03 -36.48
N PRO A 426 6.61 -19.49 -36.89
CA PRO A 426 7.49 -20.13 -37.87
C PRO A 426 8.07 -21.48 -37.42
N ASP A 427 8.16 -21.71 -36.12
CA ASP A 427 8.70 -22.93 -35.53
C ASP A 427 7.63 -24.02 -35.30
N THR A 428 6.39 -23.82 -35.75
CA THR A 428 5.32 -24.80 -35.55
C THR A 428 5.61 -26.15 -36.19
N PHE A 429 5.35 -27.23 -35.45
CA PHE A 429 5.37 -28.59 -35.98
C PHE A 429 4.13 -28.88 -36.83
N MET A 430 4.24 -28.60 -38.13
CA MET A 430 3.13 -28.66 -39.10
C MET A 430 2.49 -30.05 -39.26
N ASN A 431 3.21 -31.12 -38.92
CA ASN A 431 2.76 -32.49 -39.17
C ASN A 431 1.66 -32.96 -38.21
N ARG A 432 1.56 -32.36 -37.01
CA ARG A 432 0.61 -32.81 -35.98
C ARG A 432 0.21 -31.71 -35.00
N GLY A 433 -1.09 -31.59 -34.77
CA GLY A 433 -1.71 -30.82 -33.71
C GLY A 433 -2.78 -31.66 -33.00
N PHE A 434 -3.24 -31.17 -31.86
CA PHE A 434 -4.16 -31.89 -30.99
C PHE A 434 -5.34 -31.01 -30.59
N VAL A 435 -6.56 -31.54 -30.65
CA VAL A 435 -7.72 -30.98 -29.95
C VAL A 435 -8.05 -31.90 -28.80
N THR A 436 -7.92 -31.41 -27.57
CA THR A 436 -8.39 -32.11 -26.38
C THR A 436 -9.82 -31.67 -26.11
N ARG A 437 -10.77 -32.60 -26.22
CA ARG A 437 -12.20 -32.38 -26.03
C ARG A 437 -12.64 -32.96 -24.70
N THR A 438 -13.42 -32.18 -23.96
CA THR A 438 -14.03 -32.62 -22.70
C THR A 438 -15.41 -33.21 -22.98
N ASN A 439 -15.62 -34.48 -22.62
CA ASN A 439 -16.89 -35.18 -22.78
C ASN A 439 -17.89 -34.82 -21.66
N GLU A 440 -19.15 -35.25 -21.79
CA GLU A 440 -20.20 -35.00 -20.78
C GLU A 440 -19.89 -35.58 -19.39
N ASP A 441 -19.12 -36.67 -19.33
CA ASP A 441 -18.65 -37.32 -18.10
C ASP A 441 -17.35 -36.70 -17.55
N PHE A 442 -16.91 -35.56 -18.10
CA PHE A 442 -15.64 -34.89 -17.83
C PHE A 442 -14.38 -35.68 -18.20
N SER A 443 -14.50 -36.82 -18.87
CA SER A 443 -13.33 -37.48 -19.49
C SER A 443 -12.84 -36.68 -20.69
N THR A 444 -11.55 -36.81 -21.02
CA THR A 444 -10.96 -36.11 -22.17
C THR A 444 -10.68 -37.04 -23.34
N THR A 445 -11.08 -36.65 -24.54
CA THR A 445 -10.68 -37.30 -25.80
C THR A 445 -9.68 -36.44 -26.55
N ASN A 446 -8.74 -37.07 -27.24
CA ASN A 446 -7.71 -36.34 -27.97
C ASN A 446 -7.82 -36.62 -29.48
N ILE A 447 -8.12 -35.59 -30.24
CA ILE A 447 -8.27 -35.64 -31.70
C ILE A 447 -6.98 -35.13 -32.32
N SER A 448 -6.14 -36.04 -32.78
CA SER A 448 -4.92 -35.70 -33.51
C SER A 448 -5.24 -35.34 -34.96
N PHE A 449 -4.65 -34.29 -35.49
CA PHE A 449 -4.80 -33.87 -36.89
C PHE A 449 -3.49 -33.33 -37.47
N ASN A 450 -3.38 -33.26 -38.79
CA ASN A 450 -2.26 -32.62 -39.46
C ASN A 450 -2.54 -31.13 -39.64
N VAL A 451 -1.67 -30.28 -39.09
CA VAL A 451 -1.90 -28.82 -39.01
C VAL A 451 -1.88 -28.18 -40.40
N LEU A 452 -0.91 -28.57 -41.24
CA LEU A 452 -0.78 -28.08 -42.60
C LEU A 452 -2.06 -28.32 -43.42
N ASN A 453 -2.59 -29.54 -43.34
CA ASN A 453 -3.78 -29.93 -44.09
C ASN A 453 -5.05 -29.22 -43.61
N GLN A 454 -5.17 -28.91 -42.31
CA GLN A 454 -6.29 -28.13 -41.78
C GLN A 454 -6.26 -26.68 -42.25
N ILE A 455 -5.09 -26.04 -42.26
CA ILE A 455 -4.93 -24.65 -42.69
C ILE A 455 -5.20 -24.51 -44.19
N ASN A 456 -4.63 -25.42 -44.99
CA ASN A 456 -4.80 -25.43 -46.44
C ASN A 456 -6.18 -25.92 -46.90
N GLY A 457 -7.05 -26.35 -45.98
CA GLY A 457 -8.40 -26.85 -46.30
C GLY A 457 -8.41 -28.16 -47.09
N SER A 458 -7.31 -28.91 -47.09
CA SER A 458 -7.17 -30.17 -47.84
C SER A 458 -7.64 -31.40 -47.03
N ALA A 459 -8.03 -31.21 -45.76
CA ALA A 459 -8.57 -32.25 -44.89
C ALA A 459 -10.01 -31.96 -44.46
N LYS A 460 -10.68 -32.97 -43.89
CA LYS A 460 -11.99 -32.82 -43.26
C LYS A 460 -11.89 -31.79 -42.12
N GLN A 461 -12.73 -30.76 -42.17
CA GLN A 461 -12.77 -29.71 -41.14
C GLN A 461 -13.15 -30.30 -39.78
N ILE A 462 -12.45 -29.85 -38.73
CA ILE A 462 -12.73 -30.21 -37.35
C ILE A 462 -13.50 -29.05 -36.71
N PHE A 463 -14.75 -29.32 -36.35
CA PHE A 463 -15.59 -28.37 -35.62
C PHE A 463 -15.27 -28.43 -34.14
N LEU A 464 -15.14 -27.25 -33.54
CA LEU A 464 -14.83 -27.09 -32.13
C LEU A 464 -16.11 -27.08 -31.29
N GLU A 465 -15.98 -27.61 -30.09
CA GLU A 465 -17.04 -27.67 -29.08
C GLU A 465 -16.64 -26.84 -27.85
N LYS A 466 -17.60 -26.64 -26.94
CA LYS A 466 -17.37 -25.93 -25.70
C LYS A 466 -16.24 -26.61 -24.91
N ASP A 467 -15.34 -25.80 -24.38
CA ASP A 467 -14.18 -26.20 -23.57
C ASP A 467 -13.14 -27.06 -24.31
N ASP A 468 -13.17 -27.07 -25.65
CA ASP A 468 -12.09 -27.66 -26.44
C ASP A 468 -10.77 -26.89 -26.23
N ILE A 469 -9.68 -27.65 -26.12
CA ILE A 469 -8.31 -27.13 -26.02
C ILE A 469 -7.56 -27.51 -27.30
N LEU A 470 -7.22 -26.51 -28.10
CA LEU A 470 -6.33 -26.62 -29.25
C LEU A 470 -4.88 -26.51 -28.80
N ASN A 471 -4.08 -27.54 -29.03
CA ASN A 471 -2.66 -27.57 -28.71
C ASN A 471 -1.83 -27.73 -30.00
N ILE A 472 -0.98 -26.73 -30.28
CA ILE A 472 -0.07 -26.69 -31.43
C ILE A 472 1.36 -26.73 -30.93
N ILE A 473 2.14 -27.73 -31.33
CA ILE A 473 3.48 -27.97 -30.77
C ILE A 473 4.54 -27.21 -31.57
N SER A 474 5.61 -26.71 -30.92
CA SER A 474 6.80 -26.20 -31.61
C SER A 474 7.76 -27.33 -31.98
N ILE A 475 8.47 -27.21 -33.10
CA ILE A 475 9.60 -28.08 -33.47
C ILE A 475 10.70 -28.02 -32.40
N ASN A 476 10.84 -26.89 -31.70
CA ASN A 476 11.82 -26.72 -30.63
C ASN A 476 11.40 -27.47 -29.36
N ASP A 477 10.10 -27.62 -29.07
CA ASP A 477 9.61 -28.47 -27.96
C ASP A 477 9.95 -29.95 -28.15
N LEU A 478 10.30 -30.35 -29.38
CA LEU A 478 10.66 -31.73 -29.76
C LEU A 478 12.18 -31.97 -29.83
N LYS A 479 13.01 -30.93 -29.67
CA LYS A 479 14.47 -31.03 -29.73
C LYS A 479 15.06 -30.76 -28.35
N ASP A 480 16.08 -31.51 -27.99
CA ASP A 480 16.89 -31.18 -26.83
C ASP A 480 17.63 -29.85 -27.09
N ASP A 481 17.62 -28.96 -26.10
CA ASP A 481 18.37 -27.70 -26.17
C ASP A 481 19.87 -28.02 -26.20
N ASN A 482 20.52 -27.77 -27.34
CA ASN A 482 21.96 -27.98 -27.48
C ASN A 482 22.72 -26.94 -26.64
N TYR A 483 23.61 -27.40 -25.78
CA TYR A 483 24.46 -26.54 -24.95
C TYR A 483 25.91 -27.02 -24.95
N ILE A 484 26.82 -26.20 -24.43
CA ILE A 484 28.21 -26.58 -24.12
C ILE A 484 28.52 -26.14 -22.69
N GLU A 485 29.44 -26.84 -22.03
CA GLU A 485 29.86 -26.51 -20.67
C GLU A 485 31.31 -26.01 -20.68
N ILE A 486 31.58 -24.90 -19.98
CA ILE A 486 32.95 -24.41 -19.78
C ILE A 486 33.24 -24.25 -18.29
N SER A 487 34.31 -24.88 -17.82
CA SER A 487 34.66 -24.94 -16.40
C SER A 487 36.17 -24.79 -16.16
N GLY A 488 36.57 -24.69 -14.88
CA GLY A 488 37.96 -24.49 -14.47
C GLY A 488 38.35 -23.03 -14.23
N GLU A 489 39.56 -22.63 -14.62
CA GLU A 489 40.13 -21.29 -14.39
C GLU A 489 39.63 -20.23 -15.39
N ILE A 490 38.32 -20.16 -15.56
CA ILE A 490 37.62 -19.19 -16.40
C ILE A 490 36.89 -18.16 -15.52
N ASN A 491 36.71 -16.92 -16.00
CA ASN A 491 36.09 -15.86 -15.19
C ASN A 491 34.60 -16.11 -14.93
N LYS A 492 33.87 -16.68 -15.90
CA LYS A 492 32.45 -17.05 -15.77
C LYS A 492 32.25 -18.51 -16.21
N PRO A 493 32.49 -19.50 -15.33
CA PRO A 493 32.20 -20.89 -15.65
C PRO A 493 30.68 -21.12 -15.74
N GLY A 494 30.27 -22.12 -16.52
CA GLY A 494 28.87 -22.53 -16.61
C GLY A 494 28.50 -23.15 -17.96
N VAL A 495 27.20 -23.33 -18.15
CA VAL A 495 26.59 -23.86 -19.37
C VAL A 495 26.21 -22.71 -20.29
N TYR A 496 26.50 -22.86 -21.59
CA TYR A 496 26.26 -21.87 -22.61
C TYR A 496 25.44 -22.47 -23.76
N PRO A 497 24.51 -21.71 -24.37
CA PRO A 497 23.73 -22.18 -25.50
C PRO A 497 24.66 -22.44 -26.70
N PHE A 498 24.52 -23.61 -27.31
CA PHE A 498 25.28 -23.94 -28.51
C PHE A 498 24.66 -23.25 -29.72
N SER A 499 25.48 -22.53 -30.47
CA SER A 499 25.11 -21.96 -31.77
C SER A 499 25.97 -22.59 -32.86
N LYS A 500 25.40 -22.75 -34.06
CA LYS A 500 26.17 -23.25 -35.20
C LYS A 500 27.35 -22.30 -35.49
N ASN A 501 28.54 -22.87 -35.73
CA ASN A 501 29.82 -22.16 -35.92
C ASN A 501 30.39 -21.48 -34.67
N LEU A 502 30.05 -21.94 -33.47
CA LEU A 502 30.67 -21.46 -32.23
C LEU A 502 32.05 -22.13 -32.05
N ASN A 503 33.09 -21.32 -31.91
CA ASN A 503 34.46 -21.80 -31.71
C ASN A 503 34.92 -21.72 -30.25
N LEU A 504 36.05 -22.37 -29.95
CA LEU A 504 36.66 -22.40 -28.61
C LEU A 504 37.02 -20.99 -28.07
N GLU A 505 37.56 -20.12 -28.91
CA GLU A 505 37.90 -18.74 -28.51
C GLU A 505 36.65 -17.94 -28.17
N ASP A 506 35.61 -18.07 -29.00
CA ASP A 506 34.35 -17.35 -28.83
C ASP A 506 33.72 -17.69 -27.49
N ILE A 507 33.70 -18.98 -27.12
CA ILE A 507 33.15 -19.38 -25.81
C ILE A 507 34.02 -18.89 -24.65
N ILE A 508 35.35 -18.89 -24.78
CA ILE A 508 36.25 -18.33 -23.76
C ILE A 508 36.00 -16.83 -23.58
N LEU A 509 35.79 -16.09 -24.68
CA LEU A 509 35.46 -14.67 -24.66
C LEU A 509 34.07 -14.40 -24.06
N LEU A 510 33.06 -15.18 -24.44
CA LEU A 510 31.71 -15.13 -23.86
C LEU A 510 31.70 -15.46 -22.35
N ALA A 511 32.63 -16.32 -21.93
CA ALA A 511 32.91 -16.64 -20.53
C ALA A 511 33.76 -15.57 -19.80
N GLY A 512 34.01 -14.43 -20.44
CA GLY A 512 34.71 -13.28 -19.86
C GLY A 512 36.21 -13.46 -19.78
N GLY A 513 36.79 -14.37 -20.56
CA GLY A 513 38.21 -14.69 -20.55
C GLY A 513 38.64 -15.55 -19.37
N VAL A 514 39.93 -15.87 -19.33
CA VAL A 514 40.54 -16.74 -18.31
C VAL A 514 40.99 -15.98 -17.06
N ARG A 515 41.13 -16.69 -15.94
CA ARG A 515 41.70 -16.16 -14.69
C ARG A 515 43.22 -16.02 -14.80
N LYS A 516 43.82 -15.20 -13.93
CA LYS A 516 45.28 -14.93 -13.92
C LYS A 516 46.16 -16.17 -13.71
N ASN A 517 45.61 -17.20 -13.09
CA ASN A 517 46.28 -18.47 -12.77
C ASN A 517 45.88 -19.60 -13.74
N ALA A 518 45.20 -19.29 -14.84
CA ALA A 518 44.83 -20.27 -15.86
C ALA A 518 45.98 -20.57 -16.81
N THR A 519 46.03 -21.79 -17.34
CA THR A 519 46.86 -22.13 -18.50
C THR A 519 46.00 -22.20 -19.76
N LEU A 520 46.42 -21.47 -20.81
CA LEU A 520 45.88 -21.63 -22.17
C LEU A 520 46.58 -22.75 -22.95
N LYS A 521 47.57 -23.41 -22.32
CA LYS A 521 48.18 -24.64 -22.79
C LYS A 521 47.43 -25.83 -22.22
N SER A 522 47.08 -26.79 -23.08
CA SER A 522 46.39 -28.03 -22.79
C SER A 522 44.96 -27.84 -22.24
N ILE A 523 44.15 -27.04 -22.93
CA ILE A 523 42.70 -26.95 -22.69
C ILE A 523 42.09 -28.31 -23.06
N GLU A 524 41.36 -28.90 -22.10
CA GLU A 524 40.75 -30.22 -22.28
C GLU A 524 39.31 -30.04 -22.78
N ILE A 525 38.97 -30.69 -23.88
CA ILE A 525 37.61 -30.71 -24.42
C ILE A 525 37.16 -32.16 -24.47
N SER A 526 36.15 -32.49 -23.69
CA SER A 526 35.54 -33.82 -23.68
C SER A 526 34.23 -33.81 -24.44
N ARG A 527 34.07 -34.78 -25.33
CA ARG A 527 32.91 -34.94 -26.22
C ARG A 527 32.36 -36.33 -26.09
N VAL A 528 31.04 -36.46 -25.98
CA VAL A 528 30.37 -37.77 -25.95
C VAL A 528 30.52 -38.45 -27.31
N ASN A 529 31.02 -39.70 -27.32
CA ASN A 529 31.12 -40.48 -28.55
C ASN A 529 29.78 -41.18 -28.83
N SER A 530 29.16 -40.86 -29.96
CA SER A 530 27.87 -41.44 -30.37
C SER A 530 28.02 -42.60 -31.38
N SER A 531 29.25 -43.11 -31.58
CA SER A 531 29.49 -44.24 -32.48
C SER A 531 29.19 -45.57 -31.79
N GLU A 532 28.24 -46.35 -32.35
CA GLU A 532 27.76 -47.64 -31.82
C GLU A 532 28.86 -48.74 -31.68
N ASN A 533 30.08 -48.52 -32.18
CA ASN A 533 31.14 -49.55 -32.26
C ASN A 533 32.45 -49.20 -31.52
N SER A 534 32.43 -48.27 -30.56
CA SER A 534 33.62 -47.93 -29.76
C SER A 534 33.44 -48.27 -28.27
N LEU A 535 34.47 -48.84 -27.65
CA LEU A 535 34.53 -49.16 -26.21
C LEU A 535 34.74 -47.91 -25.32
N SER A 536 34.88 -46.73 -25.92
CA SER A 536 35.17 -45.47 -25.23
C SER A 536 33.93 -44.58 -25.22
N SER A 537 33.44 -44.22 -24.03
CA SER A 537 32.24 -43.38 -23.85
C SER A 537 32.47 -41.89 -24.18
N SER A 538 33.72 -41.44 -24.28
CA SER A 538 34.08 -40.05 -24.60
C SER A 538 35.37 -39.95 -25.42
N GLU A 539 35.42 -38.94 -26.27
CA GLU A 539 36.63 -38.46 -26.94
C GLU A 539 37.17 -37.24 -26.20
N VAL A 540 38.48 -37.18 -25.97
CA VAL A 540 39.13 -36.07 -25.26
C VAL A 540 40.14 -35.43 -26.19
N PHE A 541 39.99 -34.12 -26.40
CA PHE A 541 40.87 -33.29 -27.20
C PHE A 541 41.67 -32.37 -26.28
N TYR A 542 42.94 -32.16 -26.62
CA TYR A 542 43.81 -31.18 -25.96
C TYR A 542 44.16 -30.09 -26.97
N VAL A 543 43.80 -28.85 -26.66
CA VAL A 543 43.98 -27.69 -27.54
C VAL A 543 44.85 -26.65 -26.83
N ASP A 544 45.83 -26.13 -27.56
CA ASP A 544 46.68 -25.03 -27.11
C ASP A 544 46.23 -23.74 -27.81
N ILE A 545 46.04 -22.66 -27.04
CA ILE A 545 45.72 -21.33 -27.57
C ILE A 545 46.90 -20.40 -27.31
N ASP A 546 47.62 -20.02 -28.36
CA ASP A 546 48.74 -19.09 -28.28
C ASP A 546 48.28 -17.63 -28.16
N ASN A 547 47.16 -17.29 -28.80
CA ASN A 547 46.58 -15.94 -28.78
C ASN A 547 45.05 -16.01 -28.85
N LEU A 548 44.37 -15.36 -27.90
CA LEU A 548 42.90 -15.25 -27.91
C LEU A 548 42.36 -14.38 -29.06
N ASN A 549 43.23 -13.64 -29.76
CA ASN A 549 42.90 -12.84 -30.93
C ASN A 549 43.18 -13.55 -32.28
N SER A 550 43.70 -14.79 -32.27
CA SER A 550 43.87 -15.57 -33.49
C SER A 550 42.66 -16.49 -33.70
N GLU A 551 42.19 -16.58 -34.94
CA GLU A 551 41.19 -17.59 -35.32
C GLU A 551 41.80 -18.99 -35.13
N SER A 552 41.41 -19.69 -34.07
CA SER A 552 41.66 -21.14 -34.02
C SER A 552 40.55 -21.87 -34.77
N ASN A 553 40.89 -23.08 -35.22
CA ASN A 553 40.05 -23.93 -36.06
C ASN A 553 39.28 -25.01 -35.27
N PHE A 554 39.19 -24.95 -33.93
CA PHE A 554 38.48 -25.99 -33.18
C PHE A 554 36.98 -25.70 -33.12
N GLU A 555 36.23 -26.39 -34.00
CA GLU A 555 34.77 -26.35 -34.05
C GLU A 555 34.16 -27.14 -32.87
N LEU A 556 33.38 -26.45 -32.06
CA LEU A 556 32.63 -27.06 -30.96
C LEU A 556 31.39 -27.78 -31.48
N LYS A 557 30.96 -28.80 -30.74
CA LYS A 557 29.72 -29.54 -30.99
C LYS A 557 28.80 -29.46 -29.77
N PRO A 558 27.49 -29.75 -29.94
CA PRO A 558 26.60 -29.89 -28.81
C PRO A 558 27.15 -30.85 -27.76
N PHE A 559 27.00 -30.46 -26.50
CA PHE A 559 27.37 -31.18 -25.28
C PHE A 559 28.88 -31.34 -25.04
N ASP A 560 29.72 -30.55 -25.74
CA ASP A 560 31.14 -30.47 -25.40
C ASP A 560 31.35 -29.87 -24.01
N ASN A 561 32.22 -30.48 -23.22
CA ASN A 561 32.66 -29.97 -21.92
C ASN A 561 34.13 -29.55 -21.99
N ILE A 562 34.35 -28.26 -21.78
CA ILE A 562 35.61 -27.54 -21.97
C ILE A 562 36.17 -27.18 -20.59
N ILE A 563 37.36 -27.69 -20.26
CA ILE A 563 38.01 -27.50 -18.97
C ILE A 563 39.30 -26.72 -19.14
N ILE A 564 39.34 -25.51 -18.57
CA ILE A 564 40.53 -24.66 -18.52
C ILE A 564 41.27 -24.94 -17.23
N ARG A 565 42.48 -25.50 -17.33
CA ARG A 565 43.23 -25.93 -16.15
C ARG A 565 43.98 -24.78 -15.49
N LYS A 566 44.32 -24.99 -14.22
CA LYS A 566 45.20 -24.09 -13.47
C LYS A 566 46.65 -24.31 -13.89
N ASP A 567 47.39 -23.21 -14.03
CA ASP A 567 48.84 -23.25 -14.20
C ASP A 567 49.48 -23.84 -12.92
N PRO A 568 50.14 -25.00 -13.01
CA PRO A 568 50.75 -25.65 -11.85
C PRO A 568 51.90 -24.83 -11.23
N ASN A 569 52.45 -23.83 -11.95
CA ASN A 569 53.55 -23.00 -11.47
C ASN A 569 53.10 -21.81 -10.61
N ILE A 570 51.79 -21.56 -10.50
CA ILE A 570 51.24 -20.40 -9.77
C ILE A 570 50.58 -20.86 -8.45
N GLU A 571 51.28 -20.66 -7.33
CA GLU A 571 50.75 -20.89 -5.97
C GLU A 571 50.39 -19.56 -5.26
N TYR A 572 49.23 -19.54 -4.59
CA TYR A 572 48.82 -18.40 -3.75
C TYR A 572 49.54 -18.42 -2.40
N LEU A 573 49.90 -17.23 -1.90
CA LEU A 573 50.37 -17.06 -0.53
C LEU A 573 49.27 -17.47 0.47
N LYS A 574 49.51 -18.53 1.25
CA LYS A 574 48.64 -18.95 2.35
C LYS A 574 49.08 -18.27 3.64
N PHE A 575 48.15 -18.05 4.58
CA PHE A 575 48.43 -17.39 5.85
C PHE A 575 47.99 -18.26 7.03
N ALA A 576 48.79 -18.27 8.09
CA ALA A 576 48.44 -18.77 9.42
C ALA A 576 48.25 -17.58 10.37
N ARG A 577 47.34 -17.68 11.34
CA ARG A 577 47.12 -16.65 12.37
C ARG A 577 47.49 -17.22 13.73
N ILE A 578 48.28 -16.48 14.51
CA ILE A 578 48.62 -16.81 15.89
C ILE A 578 47.97 -15.76 16.80
N GLU A 579 47.29 -16.22 17.85
CA GLU A 579 46.63 -15.41 18.86
C GLU A 579 46.96 -15.95 20.27
N GLY A 580 46.80 -15.13 21.30
CA GLY A 580 47.11 -15.47 22.69
C GLY A 580 48.42 -14.83 23.19
N GLU A 581 48.97 -15.41 24.26
CA GLU A 581 50.15 -14.92 24.99
C GLU A 581 51.47 -15.20 24.25
N VAL A 582 51.65 -14.56 23.10
CA VAL A 582 52.89 -14.54 22.31
C VAL A 582 53.39 -13.11 22.15
N ASN A 583 54.68 -12.92 21.91
CA ASN A 583 55.28 -11.58 21.82
C ASN A 583 54.73 -10.75 20.64
N TYR A 584 54.42 -11.41 19.51
CA TYR A 584 53.84 -10.78 18.33
C TYR A 584 52.66 -11.60 17.78
N PRO A 585 51.43 -11.42 18.29
CA PRO A 585 50.24 -12.07 17.73
C PRO A 585 49.88 -11.44 16.37
N GLY A 586 49.41 -12.24 15.41
CA GLY A 586 49.08 -11.73 14.07
C GLY A 586 48.99 -12.77 12.96
N LYS A 587 48.87 -12.29 11.72
CA LYS A 587 48.85 -13.12 10.50
C LYS A 587 50.25 -13.25 9.90
N TYR A 588 50.66 -14.48 9.65
CA TYR A 588 51.95 -14.84 9.08
C TYR A 588 51.75 -15.59 7.76
N ALA A 589 52.41 -15.12 6.69
CA ALA A 589 52.45 -15.87 5.44
C ALA A 589 53.24 -17.17 5.66
N ILE A 590 52.66 -18.28 5.18
CA ILE A 590 53.29 -19.59 5.14
C ILE A 590 54.29 -19.54 3.98
N SER A 591 55.56 -19.52 4.34
CA SER A 591 56.71 -19.41 3.46
C SER A 591 57.01 -20.70 2.70
N SER A 592 56.61 -21.86 3.24
CA SER A 592 56.82 -23.17 2.62
C SER A 592 55.78 -24.19 3.06
N LYS A 593 55.43 -25.16 2.21
CA LYS A 593 54.61 -26.32 2.58
C LYS A 593 55.22 -27.16 3.72
N LYS A 594 56.51 -26.99 4.03
CA LYS A 594 57.22 -27.68 5.11
C LYS A 594 57.34 -26.85 6.40
N GLU A 595 56.82 -25.62 6.43
CA GLU A 595 56.90 -24.75 7.61
C GLU A 595 56.13 -25.35 8.79
N ARG A 596 56.80 -25.47 9.94
CA ARG A 596 56.20 -26.04 11.16
C ARG A 596 55.57 -24.94 12.02
N ILE A 597 54.65 -25.35 12.90
CA ILE A 597 54.03 -24.45 13.89
C ILE A 597 55.09 -23.84 14.81
N SER A 598 56.13 -24.61 15.15
CA SER A 598 57.29 -24.10 15.89
C SER A 598 58.00 -22.95 15.18
N ASP A 599 58.04 -22.97 13.85
CA ASP A 599 58.71 -21.95 13.04
C ASP A 599 57.86 -20.68 12.99
N LEU A 600 56.54 -20.84 12.87
CA LEU A 600 55.59 -19.74 13.00
C LEU A 600 55.61 -19.14 14.42
N LEU A 601 55.69 -19.95 15.46
CA LEU A 601 55.75 -19.50 16.85
C LEU A 601 57.05 -18.74 17.14
N LYS A 602 58.19 -19.19 16.59
CA LYS A 602 59.47 -18.45 16.62
C LYS A 602 59.35 -17.09 15.93
N ARG A 603 58.68 -17.04 14.77
CA ARG A 603 58.42 -15.78 14.05
C ARG A 603 57.45 -14.85 14.77
N ALA A 604 56.57 -15.41 15.60
CA ALA A 604 55.73 -14.67 16.54
C ALA A 604 56.49 -14.22 17.81
N GLY A 605 57.82 -14.40 17.84
CA GLY A 605 58.67 -14.02 18.97
C GLY A 605 58.60 -14.99 20.15
N GLY A 606 57.95 -16.14 19.99
CA GLY A 606 57.71 -17.11 21.04
C GLY A 606 56.60 -16.71 22.02
N PRO A 607 56.17 -17.66 22.86
CA PRO A 607 55.28 -17.41 23.99
C PRO A 607 55.93 -16.47 25.01
N ASN A 608 55.14 -15.58 25.62
CA ASN A 608 55.61 -14.67 26.66
C ASN A 608 55.59 -15.35 28.06
N GLU A 609 55.98 -14.63 29.11
CA GLU A 609 56.09 -15.18 30.48
C GLU A 609 54.76 -15.59 31.12
N TYR A 610 53.64 -15.12 30.58
CA TYR A 610 52.28 -15.45 31.04
C TYR A 610 51.64 -16.60 30.25
N ALA A 611 52.36 -17.14 29.27
CA ALA A 611 51.84 -18.15 28.36
C ALA A 611 51.75 -19.54 29.00
N TYR A 612 50.56 -20.13 28.96
CA TYR A 612 50.34 -21.53 29.35
C TYR A 612 50.48 -22.46 28.16
N TYR A 613 51.67 -23.06 28.01
CA TYR A 613 52.03 -23.93 26.88
C TYR A 613 51.08 -25.11 26.68
N GLU A 614 50.61 -25.70 27.78
CA GLU A 614 49.76 -26.90 27.78
C GLU A 614 48.32 -26.59 27.32
N GLY A 615 47.93 -25.31 27.20
CA GLY A 615 46.63 -24.87 26.70
C GLY A 615 46.61 -24.47 25.22
N ALA A 616 47.71 -24.62 24.48
CA ALA A 616 47.78 -24.21 23.07
C ALA A 616 46.84 -25.05 22.18
N THR A 617 45.94 -24.38 21.45
CA THR A 617 44.97 -25.03 20.55
C THR A 617 45.25 -24.68 19.09
N ILE A 618 45.23 -25.67 18.20
CA ILE A 618 45.38 -25.47 16.76
C ILE A 618 44.02 -25.69 16.10
N ILE A 619 43.53 -24.65 15.41
CA ILE A 619 42.29 -24.74 14.65
C ILE A 619 42.63 -24.84 13.16
N ARG A 620 42.43 -26.02 12.58
CA ARG A 620 42.55 -26.24 11.13
C ARG A 620 41.19 -26.08 10.47
N LYS A 621 41.02 -25.02 9.66
CA LYS A 621 39.74 -24.70 9.00
C LYS A 621 39.25 -25.71 7.95
N THR A 622 40.05 -26.70 7.57
CA THR A 622 39.71 -27.63 6.47
C THR A 622 38.76 -28.76 6.87
N GLU A 623 38.43 -28.92 8.15
CA GLU A 623 37.48 -29.95 8.63
C GLU A 623 36.07 -29.40 8.91
N PHE A 624 35.84 -28.09 8.77
CA PHE A 624 34.59 -27.43 9.21
C PHE A 624 34.03 -26.40 8.21
N ALA A 625 34.49 -26.42 6.96
CA ALA A 625 33.87 -25.67 5.88
C ALA A 625 33.15 -26.68 4.97
N GLU A 626 31.82 -26.78 5.08
CA GLU A 626 31.04 -27.52 4.09
C GLU A 626 31.16 -26.79 2.73
N GLU A 627 31.50 -27.54 1.69
CA GLU A 627 31.28 -27.13 0.30
C GLU A 627 29.79 -26.87 0.10
N SER A 628 29.45 -25.78 -0.57
CA SER A 628 28.06 -25.49 -0.93
C SER A 628 27.47 -26.65 -1.73
N SER A 629 26.29 -27.11 -1.32
CA SER A 629 25.53 -28.15 -2.03
C SER A 629 25.48 -27.85 -3.53
N GLN A 630 25.53 -28.90 -4.37
CA GLN A 630 25.44 -28.77 -5.83
C GLN A 630 24.20 -27.96 -6.24
N ILE A 631 23.06 -28.17 -5.57
CA ILE A 631 21.82 -27.42 -5.79
C ILE A 631 21.97 -25.93 -5.40
N GLN A 632 22.74 -25.63 -4.34
CA GLN A 632 22.98 -24.25 -3.93
C GLN A 632 23.91 -23.51 -4.90
N ASN A 633 24.88 -24.22 -5.49
CA ASN A 633 25.74 -23.67 -6.54
C ASN A 633 24.91 -23.38 -7.79
N GLU A 634 24.03 -24.30 -8.18
CA GLU A 634 23.13 -24.15 -9.33
C GLU A 634 22.16 -22.98 -9.15
N ILE A 635 21.56 -22.82 -7.97
CA ILE A 635 20.73 -21.65 -7.64
C ILE A 635 21.54 -20.36 -7.77
N ASN A 636 22.76 -20.33 -7.26
CA ASN A 636 23.60 -19.14 -7.31
C ASN A 636 23.99 -18.79 -8.76
N ASP A 637 24.26 -19.78 -9.59
CA ASP A 637 24.67 -19.58 -10.99
C ASP A 637 23.49 -19.15 -11.87
N LEU A 638 22.31 -19.76 -11.70
CA LEU A 638 21.09 -19.30 -12.38
C LEU A 638 20.66 -17.90 -11.94
N THR A 639 20.84 -17.56 -10.66
CA THR A 639 20.53 -16.19 -10.17
C THR A 639 21.47 -15.16 -10.80
N ARG A 640 22.77 -15.47 -10.90
CA ARG A 640 23.74 -14.58 -11.58
C ARG A 640 23.47 -14.45 -13.07
N LEU A 641 23.07 -15.55 -13.73
CA LEU A 641 22.70 -15.54 -15.15
C LEU A 641 21.49 -14.64 -15.38
N ARG A 642 20.45 -14.78 -14.55
CA ARG A 642 19.27 -13.92 -14.54
C ARG A 642 19.64 -12.43 -14.38
N GLU A 643 20.44 -12.11 -13.36
CA GLU A 643 20.89 -10.74 -13.08
C GLU A 643 21.64 -10.13 -14.27
N LYS A 644 22.55 -10.90 -14.87
CA LYS A 644 23.32 -10.48 -16.05
C LYS A 644 22.43 -10.22 -17.27
N LEU A 645 21.41 -11.04 -17.49
CA LEU A 645 20.44 -10.87 -18.57
C LEU A 645 19.51 -9.67 -18.30
N SER A 646 19.20 -9.36 -17.03
CA SER A 646 18.31 -8.26 -16.64
C SER A 646 18.98 -6.88 -16.52
N PHE A 647 20.30 -6.79 -16.73
CA PHE A 647 21.10 -5.59 -16.45
C PHE A 647 20.66 -4.34 -17.25
N ASP A 648 19.99 -4.51 -18.40
CA ASP A 648 19.46 -3.41 -19.22
C ASP A 648 18.05 -3.74 -19.74
N ALA A 649 17.07 -3.70 -18.84
CA ALA A 649 15.68 -4.12 -19.09
C ALA A 649 14.99 -3.41 -20.29
N SER A 650 15.51 -2.27 -20.74
CA SER A 650 14.98 -1.49 -21.87
C SER A 650 15.42 -1.97 -23.26
N VAL A 651 16.38 -2.91 -23.37
CA VAL A 651 16.93 -3.37 -24.66
C VAL A 651 16.98 -4.90 -24.75
N LEU A 652 16.00 -5.59 -24.16
CA LEU A 652 15.91 -7.06 -24.22
C LEU A 652 15.27 -7.54 -25.52
N THR A 653 15.97 -8.43 -26.23
CA THR A 653 15.42 -9.19 -27.36
C THR A 653 14.35 -10.19 -26.91
N GLU A 654 13.49 -10.66 -27.81
CA GLU A 654 12.46 -11.66 -27.48
C GLU A 654 13.06 -12.97 -26.97
N SER A 655 14.20 -13.39 -27.53
CA SER A 655 14.94 -14.57 -27.09
C SER A 655 15.45 -14.44 -25.65
N GLU A 656 15.94 -13.25 -25.26
CA GLU A 656 16.39 -12.98 -23.90
C GLU A 656 15.23 -12.97 -22.89
N LYS A 657 14.07 -12.43 -23.29
CA LYS A 657 12.85 -12.48 -22.46
C LYS A 657 12.37 -13.91 -22.21
N LEU A 658 12.38 -14.76 -23.25
CA LEU A 658 12.02 -16.17 -23.13
C LEU A 658 13.03 -16.96 -22.29
N LEU A 659 14.31 -16.64 -22.39
CA LEU A 659 15.36 -17.25 -21.56
C LEU A 659 15.22 -16.86 -20.09
N ILE A 660 14.95 -15.59 -19.78
CA ILE A 660 14.68 -15.14 -18.41
C ILE A 660 13.47 -15.86 -17.82
N SER A 661 12.38 -16.00 -18.59
CA SER A 661 11.17 -16.72 -18.15
C SER A 661 11.45 -18.20 -17.81
N ARG A 662 12.31 -18.87 -18.58
CA ARG A 662 12.74 -20.25 -18.29
C ARG A 662 13.58 -20.33 -17.03
N ILE A 663 14.57 -19.44 -16.87
CA ILE A 663 15.43 -19.38 -15.68
C ILE A 663 14.61 -19.13 -14.41
N ASP A 664 13.57 -18.29 -14.46
CA ASP A 664 12.71 -18.00 -13.32
C ASP A 664 11.94 -19.25 -12.84
N ASN A 665 11.41 -20.05 -13.77
CA ASN A 665 10.74 -21.31 -13.44
C ASN A 665 11.71 -22.35 -12.84
N ASP A 666 12.93 -22.45 -13.38
CA ASP A 666 13.94 -23.38 -12.88
C ASP A 666 14.43 -22.99 -11.47
N LEU A 667 14.58 -21.69 -11.21
CA LEU A 667 14.90 -21.17 -9.87
C LEU A 667 13.82 -21.48 -8.84
N GLU A 668 12.53 -21.42 -9.20
CA GLU A 668 11.45 -21.82 -8.29
C GLU A 668 11.50 -23.31 -7.95
N LYS A 669 11.71 -24.16 -8.96
CA LYS A 669 11.82 -25.61 -8.78
C LYS A 669 13.01 -26.01 -7.91
N LEU A 670 14.20 -25.45 -8.18
CA LEU A 670 15.41 -25.74 -7.42
C LEU A 670 15.34 -25.24 -5.97
N LYS A 671 14.65 -24.12 -5.71
CA LYS A 671 14.41 -23.64 -4.34
C LYS A 671 13.46 -24.56 -3.57
N LEU A 672 12.45 -25.12 -4.23
CA LEU A 672 11.57 -26.13 -3.63
C LEU A 672 12.34 -27.42 -3.30
N GLU A 673 13.20 -27.90 -4.21
CA GLU A 673 14.04 -29.08 -4.00
C GLU A 673 15.13 -28.87 -2.91
N ASN A 674 15.72 -27.67 -2.83
CA ASN A 674 16.67 -27.31 -1.77
C ASN A 674 16.00 -27.31 -0.39
N ASN A 675 14.77 -26.80 -0.28
CA ASN A 675 14.01 -26.80 0.97
C ASN A 675 13.67 -28.22 1.45
N THR A 676 13.42 -29.17 0.54
CA THR A 676 13.16 -30.58 0.91
C THR A 676 14.39 -31.34 1.43
N ASN A 677 15.60 -30.88 1.11
CA ASN A 677 16.86 -31.52 1.53
C ASN A 677 17.48 -30.90 2.80
N GLN A 678 16.91 -29.81 3.33
CA GLN A 678 17.42 -29.15 4.53
C GLN A 678 16.90 -29.74 5.85
N ASP A 679 16.01 -30.72 5.81
CA ASP A 679 15.38 -31.25 7.02
C ASP A 679 16.27 -32.26 7.77
N PHE A 680 16.30 -32.08 9.10
CA PHE A 680 16.91 -32.88 10.15
C PHE A 680 18.42 -32.75 10.44
N SER A 681 19.35 -32.76 9.46
CA SER A 681 20.77 -32.91 9.79
C SER A 681 21.48 -31.61 10.25
N SER A 682 21.09 -30.46 9.70
CA SER A 682 21.70 -29.15 9.96
C SER A 682 21.22 -28.54 11.28
N PHE A 683 19.93 -28.73 11.61
CA PHE A 683 19.32 -28.30 12.87
C PHE A 683 19.89 -29.05 14.07
N VAL A 684 20.03 -30.39 13.98
CA VAL A 684 20.60 -31.23 15.04
C VAL A 684 22.07 -30.91 15.30
N LYS A 685 22.86 -30.58 14.28
CA LYS A 685 24.26 -30.15 14.44
C LYS A 685 24.38 -28.77 15.12
N LYS A 686 23.49 -27.83 14.80
CA LYS A 686 23.45 -26.49 15.42
C LYS A 686 23.01 -26.54 16.90
N GLU A 687 22.02 -27.38 17.21
CA GLU A 687 21.60 -27.69 18.58
C GLU A 687 22.76 -28.32 19.38
N ARG A 688 23.49 -29.28 18.80
CA ARG A 688 24.66 -29.92 19.44
C ARG A 688 25.83 -28.95 19.68
N ILE A 689 26.01 -27.95 18.82
CA ILE A 689 27.00 -26.87 19.04
C ILE A 689 26.56 -25.96 20.19
N ASN A 690 25.29 -25.56 20.24
CA ASN A 690 24.76 -24.80 21.38
C ASN A 690 24.85 -25.59 22.69
N GLU A 691 24.69 -26.91 22.62
CA GLU A 691 24.85 -27.81 23.75
C GLU A 691 26.31 -27.90 24.20
N ILE A 692 27.29 -28.06 23.29
CA ILE A 692 28.72 -28.12 23.62
C ILE A 692 29.23 -26.76 24.15
N VAL A 693 28.77 -25.64 23.58
CA VAL A 693 29.12 -24.29 24.05
C VAL A 693 28.51 -24.03 25.43
N LYS A 694 27.27 -24.49 25.69
CA LYS A 694 26.66 -24.44 27.03
C LYS A 694 27.35 -25.37 28.03
N ARG A 695 27.84 -26.53 27.59
CA ARG A 695 28.47 -27.56 28.43
C ARG A 695 29.90 -27.20 28.84
N ASN A 696 30.59 -26.38 28.04
CA ASN A 696 31.94 -25.89 28.33
C ASN A 696 31.95 -24.52 29.03
N ALA A 697 30.78 -23.96 29.38
CA ALA A 697 30.69 -22.83 30.29
C ALA A 697 30.95 -23.32 31.72
N MET A 698 31.96 -22.74 32.39
CA MET A 698 32.43 -23.21 33.68
C MET A 698 31.39 -23.04 34.80
N SER A 699 30.80 -24.16 35.25
CA SER A 699 30.61 -24.45 36.68
C SER A 699 30.56 -25.98 36.89
N GLU A 700 31.66 -26.47 37.45
CA GLU A 700 31.96 -27.69 38.23
C GLU A 700 31.22 -29.04 38.02
N ASP A 701 32.09 -30.06 37.93
CA ASP A 701 32.00 -31.47 38.30
C ASP A 701 31.49 -32.59 37.34
N ILE A 702 32.48 -33.18 36.61
CA ILE A 702 32.88 -34.63 36.45
C ILE A 702 31.78 -35.69 36.06
N PRO A 703 32.07 -36.85 35.38
CA PRO A 703 33.12 -37.27 34.42
C PRO A 703 32.53 -37.78 33.08
N LEU A 704 33.37 -37.93 32.03
CA LEU A 704 33.09 -38.84 30.91
C LEU A 704 33.90 -40.12 31.06
N ALA A 705 33.19 -41.23 31.27
CA ALA A 705 33.75 -42.57 31.28
C ALA A 705 34.11 -43.05 29.86
N LYS A 706 35.11 -43.94 29.82
CA LYS A 706 35.82 -44.51 28.68
C LYS A 706 34.92 -45.26 27.69
N SER A 707 34.97 -44.84 26.43
CA SER A 707 34.96 -45.60 25.16
C SER A 707 34.40 -44.64 24.09
N GLU A 708 35.03 -44.32 22.98
CA GLU A 708 35.72 -45.19 22.03
C GLU A 708 36.82 -44.43 21.28
N SER A 709 37.84 -45.18 20.86
CA SER A 709 38.96 -44.77 20.02
C SER A 709 38.57 -44.58 18.56
N ILE A 710 39.08 -43.53 17.90
CA ILE A 710 39.45 -43.54 16.47
C ILE A 710 40.76 -42.74 16.34
N GLY A 711 41.70 -43.28 15.56
CA GLY A 711 43.10 -42.81 15.47
C GLY A 711 43.34 -41.49 14.77
#